data_AF-A0A519UTH6-F1
#
_entry.id   AF-A0A519UTH6-F1
#
_cell.length_a   1.000
_cell.length_b   1.000
_cell.length_c   1.000
_cell.angle_alpha   90.00
_cell.angle_beta   90.00
_cell.angle_gamma   90.00
#
_symmetry.space_group_name_H-M   'P 1'
#
loop_
_entity.id
_entity.type
_entity.pdbx_description
1 polymer ?
#
loop_
_entity_poly.entity_id
_entity_poly.type
_entity_poly.pdbx_seq_one_letter_code
_entity_poly.pdbx_strand_id
1 'polypeptide(L)'
;MKKINFLFLILVGFGFMPNYVNAQKSTFFTSYPTLSPDAQTIYFSYEGDIWKVPTLGGQALRVTAMPGDEILPRVSPDGKWLAFTSNQYGNNDVYIMSILGGEIKQLTYHDATDEVDSWSWDSKSIYFTSNRYNSASSYKVAIEGGTAQRLFDHYFNTTHLVAEAPNGEIFFNDTWESRNFINRKRYKGAYNPDIQSYNPKTKAYKQYTDYLGKDFWTSIDSKGNIYFASDEGNQEYNLYTFTGDKKTALTQFPTSIKRPFVAANGSTVVFEKDYELWTYDVASKKTNKVTIQITQNPILAKDKEFDVRGEISYFDVSLDGKKMAFVSRGELFVSDIDGKFVRKISNTGERIKEVYWLSDSKTLLYNQTVDGYLNLFTISADGKEAARQITNTKMNNRALSLNKSKSAAVYLAGREELKYLNLKTFESKLVLKDEFWGLPNSSVSFSPNEEYILFTAVRNFEKDIFIHHIKDQKTINLTNTGVSENEPIWSPDGKYIYFYGNRTKPSFPTGVNDTRIYRIPLSLFDEPFRSDKFDALFAASPTTDKAEEGKKTPTLESIKIDINRILERVEQIGPSFGSQQLGAVVAKGDKTFVFFHSNHEGTGALYRTILENFENPKTEKVTDFVQGFVEAGGKYFLLQRGTIAKYNIDMNKVDRVDISYKFHRNLKAEFNQMFAETWVGMEENFYDENFHGINWEAMKKKYVAYLPYINNRADLRILLNDMLGELNSSHLGFNSAGPEERLSFTSVSNETGIIFQNEKPFQIDRIVDKSRASLSDANLKKGDILVAVDGQRVNDMIDRDFYFSKPSLAKEMKLTFKRDGKEFDVWMRPQSSGSLRANIYDEWIYANKTKVESLGKGRIAYTYMKNMGGDELQRFMLDMVEQEQNKDAIILDLRYNTGGNVHDDVLKFLSQRPYLQWKYRGGKLSPQSNFGPAAKPIVLLINEQSLSDAEMTAAGFKELKLGKIIGNETYRWIIFTTAGSLVDGSSYRLPAWGCYTLDGKDLEIEGVKPDILVKNSFLNRLNNQDPQLERAISEILKDLK
;
A
#
# COMPACT_ATOMS: atom_id res chain seq x y z
N MET A 1 -87.35 19.71 -49.51
CA MET A 1 -87.28 18.99 -50.80
C MET A 1 -86.05 18.07 -50.78
N LYS A 2 -86.24 16.77 -51.08
CA LYS A 2 -85.31 15.72 -51.61
C LYS A 2 -83.83 15.73 -51.16
N LYS A 3 -83.13 14.64 -50.81
CA LYS A 3 -83.34 13.18 -50.84
C LYS A 3 -82.18 12.54 -50.04
N ILE A 4 -82.40 11.31 -49.58
CA ILE A 4 -81.54 10.42 -48.78
C ILE A 4 -80.45 9.74 -49.64
N ASN A 5 -79.24 9.48 -49.10
CA ASN A 5 -78.65 8.12 -48.97
C ASN A 5 -77.27 8.07 -48.27
N PHE A 6 -77.13 6.99 -47.48
CA PHE A 6 -76.03 6.51 -46.64
C PHE A 6 -74.72 6.17 -47.38
N LEU A 7 -73.56 6.28 -46.70
CA LEU A 7 -72.55 5.22 -46.68
C LEU A 7 -71.64 5.28 -45.44
N PHE A 8 -71.37 4.10 -44.90
CA PHE A 8 -70.57 3.74 -43.71
C PHE A 8 -69.12 4.27 -43.76
N LEU A 9 -68.60 4.72 -42.61
CA LEU A 9 -67.16 4.88 -42.38
C LEU A 9 -66.77 4.19 -41.05
N ILE A 10 -65.94 3.16 -41.17
CA ILE A 10 -65.23 2.48 -40.09
C ILE A 10 -64.18 3.46 -39.55
N LEU A 11 -64.32 3.91 -38.30
CA LEU A 11 -63.33 4.72 -37.61
C LEU A 11 -62.60 3.85 -36.59
N VAL A 12 -61.37 3.46 -36.95
CA VAL A 12 -60.41 2.79 -36.07
C VAL A 12 -60.03 3.75 -34.95
N GLY A 13 -60.40 3.41 -33.71
CA GLY A 13 -59.94 4.11 -32.52
C GLY A 13 -58.47 3.79 -32.27
N PHE A 14 -57.58 4.71 -32.65
CA PHE A 14 -56.20 4.72 -32.16
C PHE A 14 -56.22 5.17 -30.70
N GLY A 15 -56.15 4.21 -29.78
CA GLY A 15 -55.80 4.47 -28.39
C GLY A 15 -54.37 4.99 -28.33
N PHE A 16 -54.21 6.26 -27.94
CA PHE A 16 -52.93 6.82 -27.51
C PHE A 16 -52.48 6.08 -26.25
N MET A 17 -51.60 5.08 -26.39
CA MET A 17 -50.78 4.64 -25.27
C MET A 17 -49.72 5.71 -25.00
N PRO A 18 -49.58 6.21 -23.76
CA PRO A 18 -48.46 7.07 -23.43
C PRO A 18 -47.18 6.23 -23.55
N ASN A 19 -46.36 6.56 -24.54
CA ASN A 19 -44.97 6.10 -24.58
C ASN A 19 -44.27 6.68 -23.35
N TYR A 20 -44.11 5.86 -22.33
CA TYR A 20 -43.11 6.10 -21.29
C TYR A 20 -41.75 6.05 -21.99
N VAL A 21 -41.24 7.21 -22.38
CA VAL A 21 -39.82 7.38 -22.72
C VAL A 21 -39.06 7.17 -21.41
N ASN A 22 -38.69 5.93 -21.14
CA ASN A 22 -37.68 5.63 -20.13
C ASN A 22 -36.42 6.35 -20.60
N ALA A 23 -36.05 7.43 -19.91
CA ALA A 23 -34.78 8.09 -20.14
C ALA A 23 -33.68 7.04 -19.99
N GLN A 24 -33.02 6.70 -21.09
CA GLN A 24 -31.99 5.67 -21.14
C GLN A 24 -30.83 6.13 -20.26
N LYS A 25 -30.64 5.45 -19.12
CA LYS A 25 -29.49 5.71 -18.25
C LYS A 25 -28.22 5.31 -19.00
N SER A 26 -27.23 6.19 -18.99
CA SER A 26 -25.90 5.92 -19.51
C SER A 26 -25.23 4.77 -18.76
N THR A 27 -24.45 3.96 -19.47
CA THR A 27 -23.69 2.83 -18.90
C THR A 27 -22.25 3.27 -18.65
N PHE A 28 -21.87 3.35 -17.38
CA PHE A 28 -20.51 3.73 -16.96
C PHE A 28 -19.67 2.50 -16.63
N PHE A 29 -18.37 2.70 -16.44
CA PHE A 29 -17.36 1.66 -16.19
C PHE A 29 -17.28 0.61 -17.31
N THR A 30 -17.58 1.04 -18.53
CA THR A 30 -17.27 0.28 -19.75
C THR A 30 -15.79 0.48 -20.07
N SER A 31 -15.02 -0.61 -20.07
CA SER A 31 -13.56 -0.54 -20.05
C SER A 31 -12.89 -1.49 -21.04
N TYR A 32 -11.60 -1.25 -21.28
CA TYR A 32 -10.75 -2.07 -22.15
C TYR A 32 -11.31 -2.28 -23.58
N PRO A 33 -11.75 -1.22 -24.29
CA PRO A 33 -12.40 -1.39 -25.58
C PRO A 33 -11.44 -1.84 -26.69
N THR A 34 -11.98 -2.58 -27.65
CA THR A 34 -11.35 -2.92 -28.94
C THR A 34 -12.39 -2.91 -30.05
N LEU A 35 -11.96 -2.83 -31.31
CA LEU A 35 -12.84 -2.86 -32.49
C LEU A 35 -12.67 -4.15 -33.29
N SER A 36 -13.72 -4.55 -34.01
CA SER A 36 -13.59 -5.49 -35.13
C SER A 36 -12.75 -4.86 -36.26
N PRO A 37 -12.09 -5.67 -37.12
CA PRO A 37 -11.22 -5.16 -38.17
C PRO A 37 -11.89 -4.17 -39.15
N ASP A 38 -13.19 -4.33 -39.36
CA ASP A 38 -14.04 -3.51 -40.22
C ASP A 38 -14.69 -2.31 -39.50
N ALA A 39 -14.38 -2.11 -38.22
CA ALA A 39 -14.93 -1.09 -37.34
C ALA A 39 -16.46 -1.14 -37.13
N GLN A 40 -17.13 -2.28 -37.36
CA GLN A 40 -18.59 -2.40 -37.18
C GLN A 40 -19.00 -2.74 -35.74
N THR A 41 -18.14 -3.41 -34.97
CA THR A 41 -18.44 -3.89 -33.61
C THR A 41 -17.36 -3.44 -32.63
N ILE A 42 -17.78 -2.97 -31.46
CA ILE A 42 -16.92 -2.72 -30.29
C ILE A 42 -17.05 -3.90 -29.33
N TYR A 43 -15.92 -4.40 -28.82
CA TYR A 43 -15.85 -5.33 -27.69
C TYR A 43 -15.26 -4.60 -26.49
N PHE A 44 -15.78 -4.86 -25.29
CA PHE A 44 -15.36 -4.17 -24.06
C PHE A 44 -15.67 -5.02 -22.84
N SER A 45 -15.02 -4.73 -21.72
CA SER A 45 -15.29 -5.35 -20.43
C SER A 45 -16.28 -4.53 -19.61
N TYR A 46 -17.23 -5.21 -18.95
CA TYR A 46 -18.21 -4.62 -18.06
C TYR A 46 -18.72 -5.68 -17.07
N GLU A 47 -18.75 -5.33 -15.78
CA GLU A 47 -19.17 -6.22 -14.68
C GLU A 47 -18.38 -7.55 -14.60
N GLY A 48 -17.11 -7.54 -14.99
CA GLY A 48 -16.25 -8.74 -14.99
C GLY A 48 -16.36 -9.58 -16.27
N ASP A 49 -17.22 -9.20 -17.22
CA ASP A 49 -17.44 -9.96 -18.45
C ASP A 49 -17.08 -9.19 -19.71
N ILE A 50 -16.89 -9.91 -20.83
CA ILE A 50 -16.77 -9.30 -22.17
C ILE A 50 -18.14 -9.15 -22.83
N TRP A 51 -18.38 -7.96 -23.38
CA TRP A 51 -19.59 -7.57 -24.11
C TRP A 51 -19.24 -7.06 -25.49
N LYS A 52 -20.21 -7.09 -26.40
CA LYS A 52 -20.12 -6.47 -27.72
C LYS A 52 -21.32 -5.58 -28.04
N VAL A 53 -21.08 -4.51 -28.78
CA VAL A 53 -22.10 -3.54 -29.23
C VAL A 53 -21.76 -3.01 -30.63
N PRO A 54 -22.73 -2.65 -31.49
CA PRO A 54 -22.42 -1.95 -32.73
C PRO A 54 -21.64 -0.65 -32.45
N THR A 55 -20.72 -0.28 -33.34
CA THR A 55 -19.91 0.95 -33.20
C THR A 55 -20.75 2.22 -33.10
N LEU A 56 -21.94 2.22 -33.72
CA LEU A 56 -22.92 3.31 -33.66
C LEU A 56 -23.73 3.35 -32.34
N GLY A 57 -23.53 2.38 -31.44
CA GLY A 57 -24.33 2.18 -30.23
C GLY A 57 -25.55 1.27 -30.46
N GLY A 58 -26.36 1.14 -29.42
CA GLY A 58 -27.53 0.25 -29.38
C GLY A 58 -27.39 -0.86 -28.35
N GLN A 59 -28.07 -1.97 -28.61
CA GLN A 59 -28.12 -3.12 -27.69
C GLN A 59 -26.75 -3.82 -27.59
N ALA A 60 -26.24 -3.93 -26.37
CA ALA A 60 -25.08 -4.76 -26.08
C ALA A 60 -25.47 -6.22 -25.83
N LEU A 61 -24.59 -7.13 -26.22
CA LEU A 61 -24.71 -8.58 -26.02
C LEU A 61 -23.50 -9.08 -25.24
N ARG A 62 -23.74 -9.90 -24.22
CA ARG A 62 -22.69 -10.57 -23.45
C ARG A 62 -22.04 -11.66 -24.31
N VAL A 63 -20.72 -11.72 -24.32
CA VAL A 63 -19.90 -12.66 -25.11
C VAL A 63 -19.43 -13.82 -24.25
N THR A 64 -19.01 -13.54 -23.02
CA THR A 64 -18.44 -14.50 -22.06
C THR A 64 -19.12 -14.40 -20.69
N ALA A 65 -19.00 -15.45 -19.88
CA ALA A 65 -19.63 -15.57 -18.57
C ALA A 65 -18.87 -16.56 -17.66
N MET A 66 -17.56 -16.36 -17.53
CA MET A 66 -16.68 -17.20 -16.74
C MET A 66 -16.69 -16.74 -15.28
N PRO A 67 -16.33 -17.62 -14.33
CA PRO A 67 -15.97 -17.18 -12.98
C PRO A 67 -14.79 -16.22 -13.02
N GLY A 68 -14.87 -15.13 -12.26
CA GLY A 68 -13.80 -14.12 -12.18
C GLY A 68 -13.99 -12.96 -13.13
N ASP A 69 -12.91 -12.22 -13.37
CA ASP A 69 -12.87 -11.05 -14.26
C ASP A 69 -12.26 -11.42 -15.61
N GLU A 70 -12.85 -10.85 -16.66
CA GLU A 70 -12.43 -10.98 -18.05
C GLU A 70 -12.14 -9.58 -18.61
N ILE A 71 -10.87 -9.31 -18.87
CA ILE A 71 -10.38 -7.97 -19.25
C ILE A 71 -9.55 -8.01 -20.53
N LEU A 72 -9.26 -6.83 -21.08
CA LEU A 72 -8.37 -6.65 -22.22
C LEU A 72 -8.75 -7.49 -23.47
N PRO A 73 -10.01 -7.45 -23.96
CA PRO A 73 -10.37 -8.11 -25.20
C PRO A 73 -9.59 -7.54 -26.40
N ARG A 74 -9.15 -8.40 -27.31
CA ARG A 74 -8.50 -8.05 -28.58
C ARG A 74 -9.00 -8.95 -29.71
N VAL A 75 -9.47 -8.34 -30.79
CA VAL A 75 -9.95 -9.08 -31.98
C VAL A 75 -8.79 -9.30 -32.96
N SER A 76 -8.69 -10.50 -33.54
CA SER A 76 -7.67 -10.79 -34.54
C SER A 76 -7.83 -9.93 -35.81
N PRO A 77 -6.75 -9.59 -36.53
CA PRO A 77 -6.82 -8.82 -37.77
C PRO A 77 -7.70 -9.46 -38.86
N ASP A 78 -7.82 -10.79 -38.89
CA ASP A 78 -8.72 -11.51 -39.79
C ASP A 78 -10.18 -11.59 -39.32
N GLY A 79 -10.46 -11.08 -38.12
CA GLY A 79 -11.81 -10.97 -37.54
C GLY A 79 -12.40 -12.27 -37.02
N LYS A 80 -11.63 -13.36 -36.93
CA LYS A 80 -12.14 -14.68 -36.54
C LYS A 80 -12.01 -15.01 -35.06
N TRP A 81 -11.07 -14.39 -34.36
CA TRP A 81 -10.71 -14.76 -33.00
C TRP A 81 -10.81 -13.58 -32.05
N LEU A 82 -11.13 -13.89 -30.80
CA LEU A 82 -11.10 -12.98 -29.66
C LEU A 82 -10.12 -13.55 -28.63
N ALA A 83 -9.06 -12.79 -28.34
CA ALA A 83 -8.16 -13.06 -27.22
C ALA A 83 -8.50 -12.12 -26.05
N PHE A 84 -8.33 -12.60 -24.83
CA PHE A 84 -8.61 -11.81 -23.63
C PHE A 84 -7.85 -12.35 -22.42
N THR A 85 -7.79 -11.56 -21.36
CA THR A 85 -7.21 -11.93 -20.07
C THR A 85 -8.31 -12.38 -19.13
N SER A 86 -8.15 -13.49 -18.42
CA SER A 86 -9.09 -13.89 -17.37
C SER A 86 -8.36 -14.41 -16.13
N ASN A 87 -8.94 -14.15 -14.95
CA ASN A 87 -8.43 -14.67 -13.67
C ASN A 87 -9.14 -15.93 -13.16
N GLN A 88 -9.94 -16.62 -13.98
CA GLN A 88 -10.81 -17.73 -13.57
C GLN A 88 -10.15 -18.75 -12.62
N TYR A 89 -8.86 -19.06 -12.81
CA TYR A 89 -8.12 -20.04 -12.03
C TYR A 89 -7.20 -19.45 -10.94
N GLY A 90 -7.37 -18.16 -10.63
CA GLY A 90 -6.74 -17.45 -9.51
C GLY A 90 -5.72 -16.38 -9.93
N ASN A 91 -5.14 -16.50 -11.12
CA ASN A 91 -4.17 -15.58 -11.72
C ASN A 91 -4.64 -15.18 -13.12
N ASN A 92 -4.19 -14.02 -13.62
CA ASN A 92 -4.50 -13.57 -14.98
C ASN A 92 -3.74 -14.41 -16.01
N ASP A 93 -4.46 -15.08 -16.89
CA ASP A 93 -3.92 -15.85 -18.02
C ASP A 93 -4.52 -15.39 -19.35
N VAL A 94 -3.86 -15.75 -20.46
CA VAL A 94 -4.32 -15.50 -21.83
C VAL A 94 -5.31 -16.59 -22.26
N TYR A 95 -6.48 -16.17 -22.73
CA TYR A 95 -7.53 -17.02 -23.28
C TYR A 95 -7.87 -16.62 -24.71
N ILE A 96 -8.42 -17.56 -25.48
CA ILE A 96 -8.86 -17.37 -26.86
C ILE A 96 -10.20 -18.08 -27.12
N MET A 97 -11.05 -17.48 -27.95
CA MET A 97 -12.25 -18.10 -28.49
C MET A 97 -12.55 -17.62 -29.92
N SER A 98 -13.38 -18.37 -30.64
CA SER A 98 -13.94 -17.93 -31.92
C SER A 98 -14.91 -16.75 -31.71
N ILE A 99 -14.88 -15.77 -32.61
CA ILE A 99 -15.80 -14.61 -32.57
C ILE A 99 -17.27 -15.01 -32.74
N LEU A 100 -17.51 -16.21 -33.30
CA LEU A 100 -18.84 -16.80 -33.48
C LEU A 100 -19.34 -17.52 -32.21
N GLY A 101 -18.54 -17.56 -31.14
CA GLY A 101 -18.80 -18.35 -29.94
C GLY A 101 -18.18 -19.75 -30.00
N GLY A 102 -18.37 -20.53 -28.93
CA GLY A 102 -17.85 -21.89 -28.81
C GLY A 102 -16.99 -22.10 -27.56
N GLU A 103 -16.11 -23.09 -27.61
CA GLU A 103 -15.18 -23.41 -26.52
C GLU A 103 -14.15 -22.29 -26.33
N ILE A 104 -13.92 -21.92 -25.07
CA ILE A 104 -12.89 -20.98 -24.64
C ILE A 104 -11.65 -21.82 -24.28
N LYS A 105 -10.49 -21.44 -24.83
CA LYS A 105 -9.22 -22.13 -24.60
C LYS A 105 -8.25 -21.24 -23.84
N GLN A 106 -7.67 -21.75 -22.76
CA GLN A 106 -6.53 -21.14 -22.06
C GLN A 106 -5.23 -21.41 -22.83
N LEU A 107 -4.35 -20.43 -22.91
CA LEU A 107 -3.07 -20.52 -23.63
C LEU A 107 -1.84 -20.44 -22.72
N THR A 108 -1.96 -19.79 -21.55
CA THR A 108 -0.86 -19.63 -20.57
C THR A 108 -1.28 -20.17 -19.22
N TYR A 109 -0.32 -20.59 -18.41
CA TYR A 109 -0.61 -21.28 -17.14
C TYR A 109 0.31 -20.88 -15.98
N HIS A 110 1.01 -19.74 -16.04
CA HIS A 110 1.94 -19.34 -14.98
C HIS A 110 1.24 -18.48 -13.93
N ASP A 111 1.61 -18.59 -12.64
CA ASP A 111 1.05 -17.78 -11.53
C ASP A 111 1.33 -16.26 -11.60
N ALA A 112 1.91 -15.81 -12.71
CA ALA A 112 2.14 -14.43 -13.04
C ALA A 112 0.84 -13.80 -13.55
N THR A 113 0.87 -12.48 -13.71
CA THR A 113 -0.20 -11.74 -14.37
C THR A 113 0.13 -11.62 -15.85
N ASP A 114 -0.57 -12.38 -16.69
CA ASP A 114 -0.44 -12.33 -18.15
C ASP A 114 -1.57 -11.48 -18.75
N GLU A 115 -1.23 -10.31 -19.28
CA GLU A 115 -2.15 -9.28 -19.76
C GLU A 115 -2.07 -9.15 -21.29
N VAL A 116 -3.17 -9.44 -21.98
CA VAL A 116 -3.23 -9.37 -23.46
C VAL A 116 -3.03 -7.94 -23.96
N ASP A 117 -2.03 -7.76 -24.84
CA ASP A 117 -1.71 -6.46 -25.43
C ASP A 117 -2.30 -6.31 -26.84
N SER A 118 -1.96 -7.22 -27.76
CA SER A 118 -2.33 -7.14 -29.18
C SER A 118 -2.15 -8.47 -29.93
N TRP A 119 -2.36 -8.44 -31.25
CA TRP A 119 -2.23 -9.58 -32.17
C TRP A 119 -1.11 -9.35 -33.18
N SER A 120 -0.54 -10.45 -33.68
CA SER A 120 0.25 -10.41 -34.91
C SER A 120 -0.63 -10.17 -36.12
N TRP A 121 -0.10 -9.46 -37.14
CA TRP A 121 -0.86 -9.12 -38.36
C TRP A 121 -1.28 -10.34 -39.18
N ASP A 122 -0.60 -11.48 -39.03
CA ASP A 122 -0.98 -12.74 -39.65
C ASP A 122 -2.05 -13.52 -38.87
N SER A 123 -2.54 -12.99 -37.74
CA SER A 123 -3.54 -13.59 -36.86
C SER A 123 -3.14 -14.93 -36.24
N LYS A 124 -1.83 -15.24 -36.16
CA LYS A 124 -1.33 -16.52 -35.61
C LYS A 124 -0.76 -16.42 -34.21
N SER A 125 -0.50 -15.22 -33.70
CA SER A 125 0.11 -15.04 -32.38
C SER A 125 -0.53 -13.89 -31.62
N ILE A 126 -0.53 -14.02 -30.30
CA ILE A 126 -1.01 -13.02 -29.35
C ILE A 126 0.19 -12.50 -28.58
N TYR A 127 0.32 -11.18 -28.50
CA TYR A 127 1.30 -10.51 -27.64
C TYR A 127 0.68 -10.20 -26.29
N PHE A 128 1.45 -10.39 -25.23
CA PHE A 128 1.00 -10.11 -23.87
C PHE A 128 2.17 -9.66 -22.98
N THR A 129 1.82 -8.94 -21.93
CA THR A 129 2.74 -8.49 -20.88
C THR A 129 2.65 -9.43 -19.69
N SER A 130 3.78 -9.83 -19.11
CA SER A 130 3.84 -10.71 -17.95
C SER A 130 4.89 -10.29 -16.93
N ASN A 131 4.60 -10.44 -15.63
CA ASN A 131 5.56 -10.24 -14.54
C ASN A 131 6.28 -11.54 -14.10
N ARG A 132 6.29 -12.57 -14.96
CA ARG A 132 6.98 -13.84 -14.66
C ARG A 132 8.50 -13.71 -14.52
N TYR A 133 9.15 -12.93 -15.38
CA TYR A 133 10.62 -12.82 -15.44
C TYR A 133 11.20 -11.65 -14.62
N ASN A 134 10.51 -10.51 -14.61
CA ASN A 134 10.85 -9.27 -13.90
C ASN A 134 9.55 -8.53 -13.55
N SER A 135 9.57 -7.21 -13.34
CA SER A 135 8.36 -6.43 -13.04
C SER A 135 7.35 -6.34 -14.20
N ALA A 136 7.82 -6.38 -15.45
CA ALA A 136 7.02 -6.42 -16.68
C ALA A 136 7.89 -6.88 -17.86
N SER A 137 7.48 -7.91 -18.58
CA SER A 137 8.20 -8.42 -19.76
C SER A 137 7.21 -8.76 -20.86
N SER A 138 7.62 -8.56 -22.11
CA SER A 138 6.79 -8.87 -23.27
C SER A 138 6.98 -10.31 -23.75
N TYR A 139 5.87 -10.96 -24.08
CA TYR A 139 5.80 -12.32 -24.59
C TYR A 139 4.93 -12.41 -25.84
N LYS A 140 5.08 -13.51 -26.57
CA LYS A 140 4.13 -13.94 -27.60
C LYS A 140 3.80 -15.42 -27.45
N VAL A 141 2.56 -15.79 -27.74
CA VAL A 141 2.08 -17.19 -27.77
C VAL A 141 1.29 -17.45 -29.05
N ALA A 142 1.39 -18.67 -29.61
CA ALA A 142 0.63 -19.06 -30.79
C ALA A 142 -0.81 -19.44 -30.44
N ILE A 143 -1.77 -19.23 -31.35
CA ILE A 143 -3.18 -19.57 -31.10
C ILE A 143 -3.41 -21.08 -30.96
N GLU A 144 -2.55 -21.88 -31.58
CA GLU A 144 -2.55 -23.33 -31.53
C GLU A 144 -2.10 -23.86 -30.15
N GLY A 145 -1.46 -23.03 -29.33
CA GLY A 145 -0.88 -23.38 -28.03
C GLY A 145 0.65 -23.38 -28.05
N GLY A 146 1.26 -24.13 -27.14
CA GLY A 146 2.70 -24.17 -26.91
C GLY A 146 3.19 -23.13 -25.91
N THR A 147 4.48 -23.20 -25.57
CA THR A 147 5.08 -22.33 -24.55
C THR A 147 5.29 -20.91 -25.07
N ALA A 148 4.91 -19.92 -24.28
CA ALA A 148 5.10 -18.51 -24.61
C ALA A 148 6.59 -18.14 -24.75
N GLN A 149 6.91 -17.31 -25.75
CA GLN A 149 8.27 -16.85 -26.06
C GLN A 149 8.47 -15.43 -25.54
N ARG A 150 9.54 -15.20 -24.78
CA ARG A 150 9.93 -13.84 -24.35
C ARG A 150 10.53 -13.09 -25.54
N LEU A 151 10.18 -11.81 -25.71
CA LEU A 151 10.64 -11.01 -26.85
C LEU A 151 12.04 -10.41 -26.67
N PHE A 152 12.35 -9.96 -25.45
CA PHE A 152 13.60 -9.26 -25.16
C PHE A 152 14.29 -9.81 -23.92
N ASP A 153 15.60 -9.97 -24.02
CA ASP A 153 16.42 -10.55 -22.96
C ASP A 153 17.23 -9.45 -22.27
N HIS A 154 16.77 -9.01 -21.11
CA HIS A 154 17.55 -8.31 -20.07
C HIS A 154 16.63 -8.10 -18.86
N TYR A 155 17.10 -8.28 -17.62
CA TYR A 155 16.24 -8.21 -16.44
C TYR A 155 15.55 -6.84 -16.27
N PHE A 156 16.23 -5.75 -16.65
CA PHE A 156 15.68 -4.38 -16.61
C PHE A 156 15.13 -3.85 -17.94
N ASN A 157 14.94 -4.71 -18.95
CA ASN A 157 14.10 -4.35 -20.08
C ASN A 157 12.65 -4.66 -19.71
N THR A 158 11.95 -3.64 -19.23
CA THR A 158 10.60 -3.75 -18.69
C THR A 158 9.51 -3.49 -19.73
N THR A 159 9.65 -4.08 -20.92
CA THR A 159 8.78 -3.81 -22.07
C THR A 159 7.35 -4.32 -21.85
N HIS A 160 6.36 -3.52 -22.23
CA HIS A 160 4.92 -3.81 -22.10
C HIS A 160 4.08 -2.98 -23.08
N LEU A 161 2.76 -3.23 -23.13
CA LEU A 161 1.82 -2.58 -24.07
C LEU A 161 2.24 -2.77 -25.53
N VAL A 162 2.50 -4.03 -25.89
CA VAL A 162 3.10 -4.35 -27.18
C VAL A 162 2.11 -4.22 -28.33
N ALA A 163 2.54 -3.59 -29.43
CA ALA A 163 1.82 -3.57 -30.70
C ALA A 163 2.76 -3.89 -31.87
N GLU A 164 2.40 -4.86 -32.70
CA GLU A 164 3.13 -5.13 -33.95
C GLU A 164 2.61 -4.22 -35.08
N ALA A 165 3.50 -3.65 -35.88
CA ALA A 165 3.17 -2.97 -37.12
C ALA A 165 3.22 -3.94 -38.32
N PRO A 166 2.52 -3.66 -39.45
CA PRO A 166 2.47 -4.58 -40.60
C PRO A 166 3.83 -4.97 -41.20
N ASN A 167 4.88 -4.17 -40.96
CA ASN A 167 6.26 -4.42 -41.37
C ASN A 167 7.03 -5.36 -40.40
N GLY A 168 6.41 -5.82 -39.30
CA GLY A 168 7.00 -6.65 -38.26
C GLY A 168 7.79 -5.89 -37.20
N GLU A 169 7.67 -4.56 -37.14
CA GLU A 169 8.23 -3.72 -36.08
C GLU A 169 7.37 -3.81 -34.82
N ILE A 170 8.00 -3.92 -33.64
CA ILE A 170 7.32 -4.11 -32.36
C ILE A 170 7.42 -2.82 -31.55
N PHE A 171 6.27 -2.18 -31.31
CA PHE A 171 6.13 -1.00 -30.46
C PHE A 171 5.89 -1.41 -29.02
N PHE A 172 6.43 -0.64 -28.07
CA PHE A 172 6.28 -0.88 -26.64
C PHE A 172 6.52 0.40 -25.82
N ASN A 173 6.05 0.38 -24.58
CA ASN A 173 6.54 1.25 -23.52
C ASN A 173 7.44 0.43 -22.56
N ASP A 174 8.28 1.08 -21.77
CA ASP A 174 9.19 0.40 -20.82
C ASP A 174 9.26 1.03 -19.42
N THR A 175 8.37 1.97 -19.08
CA THR A 175 8.28 2.57 -17.73
C THR A 175 6.97 2.20 -17.01
N TRP A 176 6.98 2.04 -15.69
CA TRP A 176 5.73 1.74 -14.97
C TRP A 176 4.75 2.92 -14.88
N GLU A 177 5.14 4.12 -15.34
CA GLU A 177 4.24 5.26 -15.49
C GLU A 177 3.15 5.02 -16.55
N SER A 178 3.38 4.13 -17.52
CA SER A 178 2.40 3.67 -18.52
C SER A 178 1.65 2.40 -18.14
N ARG A 179 1.96 1.78 -16.99
CA ARG A 179 1.31 0.54 -16.53
C ARG A 179 0.69 0.64 -15.14
N ASN A 180 1.53 0.90 -14.13
CA ASN A 180 1.12 0.91 -12.72
C ASN A 180 0.58 2.27 -12.28
N PHE A 181 1.05 3.37 -12.89
CA PHE A 181 0.70 4.75 -12.49
C PHE A 181 0.08 5.56 -13.62
N ILE A 182 -0.69 4.90 -14.48
CA ILE A 182 -1.45 5.53 -15.56
C ILE A 182 -2.34 6.66 -15.02
N ASN A 183 -2.96 6.44 -13.85
CA ASN A 183 -3.83 7.39 -13.17
C ASN A 183 -3.09 8.62 -12.61
N ARG A 184 -1.78 8.53 -12.32
CA ARG A 184 -0.97 9.69 -11.91
C ARG A 184 -0.78 10.61 -13.12
N LYS A 185 -1.67 11.58 -13.29
CA LYS A 185 -1.59 12.52 -14.42
C LYS A 185 -0.47 13.52 -14.20
N ARG A 186 -0.06 14.23 -15.26
CA ARG A 186 0.86 15.38 -15.18
C ARG A 186 2.26 15.08 -14.66
N TYR A 187 2.66 13.82 -14.57
CA TYR A 187 4.03 13.47 -14.21
C TYR A 187 5.02 14.07 -15.23
N LYS A 188 6.08 14.69 -14.71
CA LYS A 188 7.18 15.29 -15.47
C LYS A 188 8.50 14.88 -14.83
N GLY A 189 9.22 13.95 -15.44
CA GLY A 189 10.50 13.46 -14.92
C GLY A 189 11.13 12.45 -15.88
N ALA A 190 12.36 12.03 -15.59
CA ALA A 190 13.15 11.22 -16.51
C ALA A 190 12.63 9.78 -16.74
N TYR A 191 11.61 9.35 -15.98
CA TYR A 191 10.97 8.04 -16.12
C TYR A 191 9.62 8.08 -16.85
N ASN A 192 9.42 9.12 -17.65
CA ASN A 192 8.21 9.27 -18.44
C ASN A 192 8.13 8.18 -19.53
N PRO A 193 6.94 7.70 -19.89
CA PRO A 193 6.78 6.74 -20.97
C PRO A 193 6.90 7.43 -22.32
N ASP A 194 7.65 6.82 -23.23
CA ASP A 194 7.81 7.22 -24.62
C ASP A 194 7.33 6.12 -25.57
N ILE A 195 6.88 6.51 -26.76
CA ILE A 195 6.59 5.58 -27.87
C ILE A 195 7.91 5.17 -28.51
N GLN A 196 8.22 3.88 -28.43
CA GLN A 196 9.46 3.32 -28.95
C GLN A 196 9.17 2.01 -29.68
N SER A 197 10.10 1.60 -30.55
CA SER A 197 9.99 0.36 -31.30
C SER A 197 11.33 -0.36 -31.46
N TYR A 198 11.24 -1.67 -31.71
CA TYR A 198 12.34 -2.49 -32.18
C TYR A 198 11.86 -3.47 -33.25
N ASN A 199 12.60 -3.55 -34.36
CA ASN A 199 12.33 -4.53 -35.40
C ASN A 199 13.26 -5.76 -35.21
N PRO A 200 12.74 -6.93 -34.81
CA PRO A 200 13.57 -8.10 -34.54
C PRO A 200 14.29 -8.66 -35.76
N LYS A 201 13.81 -8.38 -36.98
CA LYS A 201 14.45 -8.84 -38.23
C LYS A 201 15.62 -7.95 -38.63
N THR A 202 15.45 -6.63 -38.60
CA THR A 202 16.46 -5.67 -39.03
C THR A 202 17.36 -5.18 -37.89
N LYS A 203 16.98 -5.45 -36.64
CA LYS A 203 17.58 -4.92 -35.40
C LYS A 203 17.53 -3.40 -35.27
N ALA A 204 16.68 -2.73 -36.06
CA ALA A 204 16.48 -1.30 -35.97
C ALA A 204 15.68 -0.95 -34.71
N TYR A 205 16.15 0.04 -33.96
CA TYR A 205 15.46 0.65 -32.81
C TYR A 205 15.13 2.11 -33.14
N LYS A 206 13.92 2.56 -32.77
CA LYS A 206 13.50 3.96 -32.94
C LYS A 206 12.71 4.43 -31.71
N GLN A 207 13.04 5.62 -31.22
CA GLN A 207 12.23 6.38 -30.27
C GLN A 207 11.47 7.45 -31.05
N TYR A 208 10.14 7.46 -30.97
CA TYR A 208 9.24 8.34 -31.74
C TYR A 208 8.87 9.61 -30.98
N THR A 209 8.95 9.58 -29.65
CA THR A 209 8.60 10.70 -28.78
C THR A 209 9.74 10.98 -27.80
N ASP A 210 9.94 12.24 -27.46
CA ASP A 210 10.90 12.72 -26.46
C ASP A 210 10.26 13.77 -25.52
N TYR A 211 8.93 13.83 -25.52
CA TYR A 211 8.16 14.74 -24.69
C TYR A 211 8.35 14.38 -23.22
N LEU A 212 8.74 15.35 -22.39
CA LEU A 212 8.82 15.17 -20.94
C LEU A 212 7.39 15.11 -20.38
N GLY A 213 6.78 13.94 -20.46
CA GLY A 213 5.37 13.68 -20.17
C GLY A 213 4.99 12.31 -20.71
N LYS A 214 3.70 11.99 -20.71
CA LYS A 214 3.29 10.61 -20.90
C LYS A 214 2.73 10.36 -22.30
N ASP A 215 3.46 9.57 -23.09
CA ASP A 215 3.02 9.05 -24.39
C ASP A 215 2.97 7.50 -24.33
N PHE A 216 1.78 6.91 -24.46
CA PHE A 216 1.58 5.45 -24.28
C PHE A 216 0.27 4.92 -24.91
N TRP A 217 0.02 3.62 -24.76
CA TRP A 217 -1.11 2.89 -25.39
C TRP A 217 -1.12 2.94 -26.91
N THR A 218 -0.03 2.49 -27.52
CA THR A 218 0.04 2.35 -28.97
C THR A 218 -0.97 1.35 -29.51
N SER A 219 -1.71 1.75 -30.55
CA SER A 219 -2.43 0.86 -31.47
C SER A 219 -2.13 1.25 -32.92
N ILE A 220 -2.19 0.30 -33.84
CA ILE A 220 -1.68 0.46 -35.21
C ILE A 220 -2.69 -0.09 -36.22
N ASP A 221 -2.91 0.63 -37.32
CA ASP A 221 -3.78 0.18 -38.43
C ASP A 221 -3.02 -0.62 -39.50
N SER A 222 -3.75 -1.19 -40.47
CA SER A 222 -3.17 -2.00 -41.56
C SER A 222 -2.25 -1.22 -42.51
N LYS A 223 -2.27 0.11 -42.45
CA LYS A 223 -1.39 0.99 -43.22
C LYS A 223 -0.13 1.40 -42.44
N GLY A 224 -0.03 1.00 -41.17
CA GLY A 224 1.06 1.36 -40.28
C GLY A 224 0.91 2.75 -39.63
N ASN A 225 -0.28 3.35 -39.64
CA ASN A 225 -0.54 4.56 -38.87
C ASN A 225 -0.64 4.20 -37.39
N ILE A 226 0.02 4.99 -36.55
CA ILE A 226 0.12 4.77 -35.10
C ILE A 226 -0.88 5.69 -34.41
N TYR A 227 -1.60 5.19 -33.41
CA TYR A 227 -2.51 5.95 -32.55
C TYR A 227 -2.14 5.72 -31.10
N PHE A 228 -2.13 6.76 -30.28
CA PHE A 228 -1.70 6.70 -28.88
C PHE A 228 -2.31 7.82 -28.05
N ALA A 229 -2.18 7.73 -26.73
CA ALA A 229 -2.57 8.76 -25.80
C ALA A 229 -1.37 9.63 -25.41
N SER A 230 -1.58 10.95 -25.31
CA SER A 230 -0.56 11.91 -24.86
C SER A 230 -1.18 13.02 -24.01
N ASP A 231 -0.50 13.45 -22.94
CA ASP A 231 -0.86 14.64 -22.16
C ASP A 231 -0.20 15.95 -22.67
N GLU A 232 0.47 15.93 -23.82
CA GLU A 232 1.25 17.05 -24.36
C GLU A 232 0.45 18.35 -24.55
N GLY A 233 -0.78 18.24 -25.07
CA GLY A 233 -1.54 19.41 -25.52
C GLY A 233 -2.21 20.22 -24.40
N ASN A 234 -2.62 19.57 -23.31
CA ASN A 234 -3.35 20.23 -22.21
C ASN A 234 -3.28 19.50 -20.86
N GLN A 235 -2.26 18.68 -20.63
CA GLN A 235 -2.08 17.96 -19.35
C GLN A 235 -3.18 16.94 -19.02
N GLU A 236 -4.03 16.62 -19.98
CA GLU A 236 -5.00 15.52 -19.95
C GLU A 236 -4.74 14.62 -21.15
N TYR A 237 -4.84 13.30 -20.96
CA TYR A 237 -4.59 12.36 -22.05
C TYR A 237 -5.59 12.58 -23.18
N ASN A 238 -5.06 12.87 -24.36
CA ASN A 238 -5.82 13.06 -25.59
C ASN A 238 -5.31 12.11 -26.68
N LEU A 239 -6.10 11.92 -27.73
CA LEU A 239 -5.75 11.03 -28.83
C LEU A 239 -4.78 11.73 -29.79
N TYR A 240 -3.68 11.06 -30.11
CA TYR A 240 -2.68 11.49 -31.08
C TYR A 240 -2.44 10.40 -32.11
N THR A 241 -1.85 10.79 -33.25
CA THR A 241 -1.43 9.85 -34.29
C THR A 241 -0.09 10.21 -34.89
N PHE A 242 0.63 9.20 -35.37
CA PHE A 242 1.68 9.34 -36.38
C PHE A 242 1.21 8.75 -37.71
N THR A 243 1.23 9.58 -38.76
CA THR A 243 1.13 9.15 -40.15
C THR A 243 2.47 9.41 -40.82
N GLY A 244 3.24 8.35 -41.10
CA GLY A 244 4.68 8.49 -41.35
C GLY A 244 5.38 9.07 -40.11
N ASP A 245 6.20 10.11 -40.28
CA ASP A 245 6.89 10.78 -39.17
C ASP A 245 6.12 11.97 -38.57
N LYS A 246 4.89 12.25 -39.04
CA LYS A 246 4.13 13.43 -38.59
C LYS A 246 3.24 13.12 -37.38
N LYS A 247 3.61 13.65 -36.20
CA LYS A 247 2.76 13.69 -34.99
C LYS A 247 1.60 14.68 -35.17
N THR A 248 0.37 14.26 -34.87
CA THR A 248 -0.83 15.12 -34.93
C THR A 248 -1.76 14.84 -33.74
N ALA A 249 -2.17 15.89 -33.01
CA ALA A 249 -3.24 15.81 -32.03
C ALA A 249 -4.61 15.65 -32.73
N LEU A 250 -5.39 14.66 -32.33
CA LEU A 250 -6.70 14.35 -32.90
C LEU A 250 -7.87 14.83 -32.03
N THR A 251 -7.66 14.98 -30.72
CA THR A 251 -8.65 15.48 -29.76
C THR A 251 -8.04 16.49 -28.79
N GLN A 252 -8.90 17.29 -28.14
CA GLN A 252 -8.53 18.28 -27.12
C GLN A 252 -9.58 18.34 -26.01
N PHE A 253 -9.86 17.19 -25.40
CA PHE A 253 -10.82 17.08 -24.31
C PHE A 253 -10.28 17.68 -23.01
N PRO A 254 -11.16 18.26 -22.16
CA PRO A 254 -10.79 18.76 -20.84
C PRO A 254 -10.67 17.64 -19.78
N THR A 255 -10.93 16.38 -20.15
CA THR A 255 -10.73 15.21 -19.32
C THR A 255 -10.03 14.12 -20.12
N SER A 256 -9.15 13.38 -19.44
CA SER A 256 -8.33 12.32 -20.04
C SER A 256 -9.18 11.20 -20.67
N ILE A 257 -8.79 10.78 -21.87
CA ILE A 257 -9.21 9.50 -22.45
C ILE A 257 -8.43 8.33 -21.82
N LYS A 258 -8.89 7.09 -22.03
CA LYS A 258 -8.12 5.89 -21.71
C LYS A 258 -8.17 4.85 -22.83
N ARG A 259 -7.06 4.12 -22.97
CA ARG A 259 -6.92 2.90 -23.79
C ARG A 259 -7.47 3.04 -25.22
N PRO A 260 -6.95 3.99 -26.02
CA PRO A 260 -7.35 4.10 -27.42
C PRO A 260 -6.96 2.86 -28.23
N PHE A 261 -7.85 2.40 -29.10
CA PHE A 261 -7.61 1.27 -29.98
C PHE A 261 -8.20 1.52 -31.38
N VAL A 262 -7.38 1.44 -32.42
CA VAL A 262 -7.80 1.63 -33.82
C VAL A 262 -8.29 0.33 -34.46
N ALA A 263 -9.31 0.41 -35.31
CA ALA A 263 -9.71 -0.72 -36.17
C ALA A 263 -8.65 -1.00 -37.25
N ALA A 264 -8.53 -2.26 -37.70
CA ALA A 264 -7.53 -2.64 -38.71
C ALA A 264 -7.64 -1.84 -40.02
N ASN A 265 -8.85 -1.48 -40.44
CA ASN A 265 -9.09 -0.66 -41.62
C ASN A 265 -8.70 0.84 -41.46
N GLY A 266 -8.36 1.28 -40.24
CA GLY A 266 -7.96 2.65 -39.92
C GLY A 266 -9.09 3.67 -39.94
N SER A 267 -10.37 3.26 -40.03
CA SER A 267 -11.49 4.21 -40.14
C SER A 267 -11.90 4.83 -38.81
N THR A 268 -11.74 4.08 -37.71
CA THR A 268 -12.29 4.41 -36.40
C THR A 268 -11.32 4.06 -35.28
N VAL A 269 -11.23 4.92 -34.27
CA VAL A 269 -10.54 4.65 -32.99
C VAL A 269 -11.58 4.63 -31.88
N VAL A 270 -11.59 3.59 -31.03
CA VAL A 270 -12.41 3.53 -29.81
C VAL A 270 -11.56 3.86 -28.59
N PHE A 271 -12.14 4.52 -27.59
CA PHE A 271 -11.46 4.82 -26.32
C PHE A 271 -12.49 5.00 -25.20
N GLU A 272 -12.01 4.95 -23.96
CA GLU A 272 -12.80 5.31 -22.78
C GLU A 272 -12.67 6.82 -22.53
N LYS A 273 -13.77 7.47 -22.13
CA LYS A 273 -13.73 8.83 -21.57
C LYS A 273 -14.87 8.98 -20.57
N ASP A 274 -14.55 9.48 -19.38
CA ASP A 274 -15.52 9.65 -18.29
C ASP A 274 -16.27 8.34 -17.95
N TYR A 275 -15.55 7.21 -18.00
CA TYR A 275 -16.02 5.83 -17.81
C TYR A 275 -17.03 5.30 -18.85
N GLU A 276 -17.13 5.96 -20.00
CA GLU A 276 -17.99 5.56 -21.11
C GLU A 276 -17.18 5.32 -22.38
N LEU A 277 -17.74 4.59 -23.34
CA LEU A 277 -17.10 4.38 -24.65
C LEU A 277 -17.38 5.53 -25.61
N TRP A 278 -16.33 5.94 -26.31
CA TRP A 278 -16.34 6.94 -27.36
C TRP A 278 -15.61 6.43 -28.59
N THR A 279 -15.98 6.96 -29.75
CA THR A 279 -15.30 6.70 -31.01
C THR A 279 -14.81 7.99 -31.65
N TYR A 280 -13.68 7.93 -32.35
CA TYR A 280 -13.18 8.95 -33.25
C TYR A 280 -13.22 8.42 -34.69
N ASP A 281 -13.98 9.08 -35.54
CA ASP A 281 -14.00 8.81 -36.98
C ASP A 281 -12.85 9.55 -37.67
N VAL A 282 -11.92 8.81 -38.27
CA VAL A 282 -10.65 9.35 -38.78
C VAL A 282 -10.86 10.26 -39.99
N ALA A 283 -11.83 9.95 -40.85
CA ALA A 283 -12.09 10.72 -42.07
C ALA A 283 -12.75 12.07 -41.78
N SER A 284 -13.81 12.07 -40.97
CA SER A 284 -14.59 13.25 -40.61
C SER A 284 -13.99 14.04 -39.43
N LYS A 285 -13.05 13.43 -38.68
CA LYS A 285 -12.41 13.98 -37.48
C LYS A 285 -13.39 14.26 -36.34
N LYS A 286 -14.49 13.51 -36.29
CA LYS A 286 -15.55 13.69 -35.28
C LYS A 286 -15.48 12.63 -34.21
N THR A 287 -15.76 13.04 -32.98
CA THR A 287 -15.92 12.13 -31.85
C THR A 287 -17.39 11.90 -31.54
N ASN A 288 -17.78 10.65 -31.32
CA ASN A 288 -19.15 10.28 -30.96
C ASN A 288 -19.15 9.46 -29.67
N LYS A 289 -20.06 9.80 -28.74
CA LYS A 289 -20.36 8.95 -27.58
C LYS A 289 -21.12 7.71 -28.06
N VAL A 290 -20.74 6.54 -27.58
CA VAL A 290 -21.42 5.27 -27.90
C VAL A 290 -22.54 5.05 -26.88
N THR A 291 -23.79 5.20 -27.32
CA THR A 291 -24.95 4.93 -26.44
C THR A 291 -25.17 3.42 -26.33
N ILE A 292 -24.91 2.87 -25.15
CA ILE A 292 -25.03 1.43 -24.87
C ILE A 292 -26.34 1.14 -24.13
N GLN A 293 -27.10 0.18 -24.63
CA GLN A 293 -28.26 -0.40 -23.96
C GLN A 293 -27.86 -1.78 -23.42
N ILE A 294 -27.80 -1.92 -22.10
CA ILE A 294 -27.34 -3.14 -21.44
C ILE A 294 -28.30 -3.54 -20.33
N THR A 295 -28.47 -4.84 -20.15
CA THR A 295 -29.20 -5.38 -18.99
C THR A 295 -28.27 -5.38 -17.79
N GLN A 296 -28.59 -4.58 -16.77
CA GLN A 296 -27.79 -4.47 -15.55
C GLN A 296 -28.31 -5.40 -14.45
N ASN A 297 -27.40 -5.89 -13.60
CA ASN A 297 -27.74 -6.65 -12.40
C ASN A 297 -27.19 -5.95 -11.14
N PRO A 298 -27.82 -4.86 -10.66
CA PRO A 298 -27.29 -4.07 -9.55
C PRO A 298 -27.45 -4.83 -8.21
N ILE A 299 -26.36 -5.42 -7.72
CA ILE A 299 -26.35 -6.20 -6.47
C ILE A 299 -25.86 -5.44 -5.24
N LEU A 300 -25.08 -4.35 -5.39
CA LEU A 300 -24.43 -3.69 -4.25
C LEU A 300 -25.40 -3.06 -3.23
N ALA A 301 -26.62 -2.73 -3.66
CA ALA A 301 -27.66 -2.19 -2.79
C ALA A 301 -28.42 -3.27 -2.02
N LYS A 302 -28.16 -4.56 -2.28
CA LYS A 302 -28.74 -5.66 -1.52
C LYS A 302 -28.03 -5.80 -0.18
N ASP A 303 -28.81 -6.15 0.83
CA ASP A 303 -28.30 -6.43 2.15
C ASP A 303 -27.45 -7.69 2.14
N LYS A 304 -26.24 -7.58 2.70
CA LYS A 304 -25.32 -8.67 2.96
C LYS A 304 -25.24 -8.87 4.47
N GLU A 305 -25.22 -10.14 4.87
CA GLU A 305 -25.07 -10.52 6.27
C GLU A 305 -23.60 -10.55 6.69
N PHE A 306 -23.35 -9.98 7.87
CA PHE A 306 -22.06 -9.97 8.56
C PHE A 306 -22.26 -10.48 9.99
N ASP A 307 -21.21 -11.04 10.59
CA ASP A 307 -21.19 -11.46 11.99
C ASP A 307 -20.16 -10.62 12.75
N VAL A 308 -20.47 -10.25 13.99
CA VAL A 308 -19.53 -9.51 14.87
C VAL A 308 -18.41 -10.41 15.39
N ARG A 309 -18.58 -11.73 15.31
CA ARG A 309 -17.63 -12.71 15.87
C ARG A 309 -16.25 -12.56 15.23
N GLY A 310 -15.26 -12.16 16.05
CA GLY A 310 -13.88 -12.00 15.59
C GLY A 310 -13.62 -10.71 14.81
N GLU A 311 -14.60 -9.79 14.77
CA GLU A 311 -14.56 -8.57 13.93
C GLU A 311 -14.76 -7.28 14.75
N ILE A 312 -14.64 -7.36 16.09
CA ILE A 312 -14.80 -6.20 16.99
C ILE A 312 -13.55 -5.30 16.92
N SER A 313 -13.71 -4.05 16.53
CA SER A 313 -12.59 -3.10 16.39
C SER A 313 -12.37 -2.20 17.61
N TYR A 314 -13.38 -2.01 18.45
CA TYR A 314 -13.32 -1.16 19.64
C TYR A 314 -14.38 -1.58 20.67
N PHE A 315 -14.14 -1.37 21.96
CA PHE A 315 -15.15 -1.62 23.00
C PHE A 315 -14.92 -0.81 24.27
N ASP A 316 -15.97 -0.64 25.07
CA ASP A 316 -15.92 -0.12 26.43
C ASP A 316 -16.97 -0.85 27.32
N VAL A 317 -16.77 -0.79 28.64
CA VAL A 317 -17.60 -1.49 29.65
C VAL A 317 -18.27 -0.48 30.57
N SER A 318 -19.54 -0.72 30.90
CA SER A 318 -20.31 0.15 31.80
C SER A 318 -19.74 0.12 33.22
N LEU A 319 -19.86 1.24 33.95
CA LEU A 319 -19.31 1.35 35.32
C LEU A 319 -19.94 0.36 36.31
N ASP A 320 -21.20 -0.03 36.08
CA ASP A 320 -21.87 -1.08 36.86
C ASP A 320 -21.29 -2.49 36.61
N GLY A 321 -20.42 -2.66 35.61
CA GLY A 321 -19.78 -3.91 35.22
C GLY A 321 -20.73 -4.95 34.65
N LYS A 322 -21.92 -4.54 34.18
CA LYS A 322 -22.97 -5.44 33.68
C LYS A 322 -23.14 -5.44 32.17
N LYS A 323 -22.59 -4.46 31.46
CA LYS A 323 -22.81 -4.27 30.02
C LYS A 323 -21.52 -3.87 29.32
N MET A 324 -21.44 -4.18 28.04
CA MET A 324 -20.38 -3.72 27.15
C MET A 324 -21.00 -3.05 25.93
N ALA A 325 -20.32 -2.04 25.41
CA ALA A 325 -20.61 -1.43 24.12
C ALA A 325 -19.41 -1.71 23.22
N PHE A 326 -19.64 -2.05 21.96
CA PHE A 326 -18.55 -2.38 21.05
C PHE A 326 -18.88 -2.00 19.60
N VAL A 327 -17.82 -1.80 18.83
CA VAL A 327 -17.86 -1.44 17.43
C VAL A 327 -17.43 -2.65 16.60
N SER A 328 -18.22 -3.00 15.59
CA SER A 328 -17.87 -4.02 14.61
C SER A 328 -18.26 -3.53 13.22
N ARG A 329 -17.31 -3.52 12.28
CA ARG A 329 -17.50 -2.99 10.91
C ARG A 329 -18.18 -1.60 10.88
N GLY A 330 -17.76 -0.71 11.78
CA GLY A 330 -18.28 0.65 11.88
C GLY A 330 -19.66 0.79 12.52
N GLU A 331 -20.29 -0.29 12.96
CA GLU A 331 -21.59 -0.28 13.62
C GLU A 331 -21.44 -0.45 15.14
N LEU A 332 -22.35 0.16 15.89
CA LEU A 332 -22.36 0.15 17.36
C LEU A 332 -23.36 -0.87 17.90
N PHE A 333 -22.88 -1.68 18.83
CA PHE A 333 -23.64 -2.72 19.53
C PHE A 333 -23.52 -2.56 21.03
N VAL A 334 -24.53 -3.03 21.76
CA VAL A 334 -24.52 -3.17 23.21
C VAL A 334 -24.84 -4.61 23.57
N SER A 335 -24.13 -5.16 24.55
CA SER A 335 -24.39 -6.47 25.12
C SER A 335 -24.34 -6.49 26.64
N ASP A 336 -24.87 -7.55 27.25
CA ASP A 336 -24.53 -7.87 28.64
C ASP A 336 -23.06 -8.29 28.76
N ILE A 337 -22.55 -8.35 29.99
CA ILE A 337 -21.13 -8.59 30.25
C ILE A 337 -20.65 -10.00 29.83
N ASP A 338 -21.55 -10.95 29.61
CA ASP A 338 -21.23 -12.30 29.12
C ASP A 338 -21.38 -12.43 27.61
N GLY A 339 -21.79 -11.37 26.90
CA GLY A 339 -21.89 -11.39 25.43
C GLY A 339 -23.11 -12.13 24.87
N LYS A 340 -24.07 -12.51 25.73
CA LYS A 340 -25.19 -13.41 25.38
C LYS A 340 -26.39 -12.67 24.76
N PHE A 341 -26.62 -11.44 25.16
CA PHE A 341 -27.73 -10.60 24.73
C PHE A 341 -27.16 -9.41 24.01
N VAL A 342 -27.11 -9.45 22.68
CA VAL A 342 -26.55 -8.39 21.85
C VAL A 342 -27.67 -7.64 21.13
N ARG A 343 -27.54 -6.31 21.05
CA ARG A 343 -28.40 -5.45 20.24
C ARG A 343 -27.56 -4.45 19.44
N LYS A 344 -27.85 -4.32 18.14
CA LYS A 344 -27.36 -3.21 17.32
C LYS A 344 -28.09 -1.91 17.71
N ILE A 345 -27.34 -0.85 18.00
CA ILE A 345 -27.87 0.43 18.47
C ILE A 345 -27.82 1.50 17.37
N SER A 346 -26.82 1.47 16.49
CA SER A 346 -26.73 2.37 15.33
C SER A 346 -27.53 1.86 14.14
N ASN A 347 -28.00 2.79 13.30
CA ASN A 347 -28.60 2.46 12.00
C ASN A 347 -28.33 3.53 10.93
N THR A 348 -27.16 4.18 11.01
CA THR A 348 -26.81 5.32 10.13
C THR A 348 -26.15 4.87 8.84
N GLY A 349 -25.53 3.68 8.80
CA GLY A 349 -24.71 3.22 7.67
C GLY A 349 -23.31 3.85 7.64
N GLU A 350 -23.07 4.87 8.47
CA GLU A 350 -21.79 5.55 8.65
C GLU A 350 -20.83 4.72 9.54
N ARG A 351 -19.57 5.16 9.64
CA ARG A 351 -18.54 4.46 10.42
C ARG A 351 -18.35 5.09 11.79
N ILE A 352 -18.52 4.26 12.82
CA ILE A 352 -18.11 4.52 14.20
C ILE A 352 -16.72 3.94 14.42
N LYS A 353 -15.85 4.61 15.17
CA LYS A 353 -14.48 4.11 15.49
C LYS A 353 -14.24 3.89 16.97
N GLU A 354 -14.75 4.78 17.83
CA GLU A 354 -14.56 4.78 19.28
C GLU A 354 -15.93 4.88 19.96
N VAL A 355 -16.10 4.19 21.10
CA VAL A 355 -17.30 4.30 21.96
C VAL A 355 -16.92 4.22 23.43
N TYR A 356 -17.59 5.02 24.26
CA TYR A 356 -17.42 5.09 25.71
C TYR A 356 -18.76 5.16 26.43
N TRP A 357 -18.87 4.47 27.57
CA TRP A 357 -19.98 4.63 28.51
C TRP A 357 -19.82 5.90 29.34
N LEU A 358 -20.91 6.62 29.60
CA LEU A 358 -20.94 7.73 30.55
C LEU A 358 -21.20 7.23 31.99
N SER A 359 -21.14 8.16 32.97
CA SER A 359 -21.25 7.86 34.39
C SER A 359 -22.56 7.18 34.80
N ASP A 360 -23.64 7.38 34.04
CA ASP A 360 -24.98 6.84 34.32
C ASP A 360 -25.14 5.36 33.92
N SER A 361 -24.14 4.76 33.27
CA SER A 361 -24.21 3.39 32.69
C SER A 361 -25.41 3.17 31.77
N LYS A 362 -25.91 4.25 31.15
CA LYS A 362 -27.05 4.26 30.22
C LYS A 362 -26.73 5.01 28.93
N THR A 363 -25.90 6.04 28.98
CA THR A 363 -25.56 6.87 27.83
C THR A 363 -24.21 6.47 27.26
N LEU A 364 -24.11 6.45 25.92
CA LEU A 364 -22.87 6.24 25.18
C LEU A 364 -22.43 7.55 24.53
N LEU A 365 -21.14 7.85 24.57
CA LEU A 365 -20.45 8.84 23.75
C LEU A 365 -19.61 8.10 22.71
N TYR A 366 -19.71 8.47 21.44
CA TYR A 366 -18.99 7.82 20.36
C TYR A 366 -18.65 8.82 19.26
N ASN A 367 -17.70 8.47 18.40
CA ASN A 367 -17.49 9.21 17.16
C ASN A 367 -18.11 8.48 15.97
N GLN A 368 -18.56 9.22 14.97
CA GLN A 368 -19.15 8.70 13.74
C GLN A 368 -18.79 9.60 12.58
N THR A 369 -18.57 9.03 11.39
CA THR A 369 -18.43 9.83 10.17
C THR A 369 -19.69 10.58 9.81
N VAL A 370 -19.50 11.81 9.33
CA VAL A 370 -20.49 12.67 8.68
C VAL A 370 -19.77 13.32 7.50
N ASP A 371 -20.19 13.01 6.28
CA ASP A 371 -19.52 13.44 5.03
C ASP A 371 -18.01 13.10 4.99
N GLY A 372 -17.62 12.01 5.66
CA GLY A 372 -16.24 11.53 5.79
C GLY A 372 -15.48 12.04 7.02
N TYR A 373 -16.00 13.05 7.73
CA TYR A 373 -15.36 13.61 8.94
C TYR A 373 -15.92 12.97 10.21
N LEU A 374 -15.03 12.57 11.13
CA LEU A 374 -15.42 12.04 12.44
C LEU A 374 -15.98 13.16 13.33
N ASN A 375 -17.24 13.02 13.72
CA ASN A 375 -17.93 13.91 14.64
C ASN A 375 -18.43 13.14 15.88
N LEU A 376 -18.66 13.84 16.98
CA LEU A 376 -19.07 13.24 18.25
C LEU A 376 -20.59 13.17 18.36
N PHE A 377 -21.07 12.06 18.91
CA PHE A 377 -22.49 11.76 19.10
C PHE A 377 -22.72 11.14 20.47
N THR A 378 -23.94 11.29 20.97
CA THR A 378 -24.42 10.55 22.13
C THR A 378 -25.71 9.81 21.83
N ILE A 379 -25.90 8.63 22.44
CA ILE A 379 -27.13 7.84 22.32
C ILE A 379 -27.42 7.08 23.61
N SER A 380 -28.69 6.81 23.91
CA SER A 380 -29.07 5.86 24.95
C SER A 380 -28.69 4.43 24.54
N ALA A 381 -28.04 3.69 25.43
CA ALA A 381 -27.57 2.33 25.19
C ALA A 381 -28.71 1.30 25.02
N ASP A 382 -29.95 1.66 25.37
CA ASP A 382 -31.12 0.81 25.07
C ASP A 382 -31.66 1.01 23.64
N GLY A 383 -31.15 2.02 22.92
CA GLY A 383 -31.48 2.35 21.54
C GLY A 383 -32.87 2.95 21.35
N LYS A 384 -33.55 3.40 22.41
CA LYS A 384 -34.91 3.94 22.30
C LYS A 384 -34.96 5.40 21.88
N GLU A 385 -33.87 6.15 22.08
CA GLU A 385 -33.76 7.56 21.73
C GLU A 385 -32.86 7.73 20.50
N ALA A 386 -33.16 8.72 19.67
CA ALA A 386 -32.32 9.06 18.54
C ALA A 386 -30.96 9.60 19.00
N ALA A 387 -29.92 9.33 18.20
CA ALA A 387 -28.60 9.89 18.46
C ALA A 387 -28.63 11.42 18.42
N ARG A 388 -27.95 12.06 19.36
CA ARG A 388 -27.72 13.50 19.39
C ARG A 388 -26.30 13.80 18.91
N GLN A 389 -26.18 14.54 17.81
CA GLN A 389 -24.90 15.05 17.34
C GLN A 389 -24.40 16.17 18.27
N ILE A 390 -23.14 16.06 18.70
CA ILE A 390 -22.49 17.00 19.63
C ILE A 390 -21.59 17.97 18.88
N THR A 391 -20.83 17.49 17.88
CA THR A 391 -19.98 18.33 17.03
C THR A 391 -20.46 18.28 15.60
N ASN A 392 -20.27 19.38 14.87
CA ASN A 392 -20.51 19.46 13.43
C ASN A 392 -19.37 20.24 12.76
N THR A 393 -18.22 19.59 12.64
CA THR A 393 -16.97 20.20 12.17
C THR A 393 -16.41 19.44 10.96
N LYS A 394 -15.72 20.16 10.06
CA LYS A 394 -14.88 19.59 8.99
C LYS A 394 -13.47 19.27 9.53
N MET A 395 -13.43 18.58 10.66
CA MET A 395 -12.22 18.21 11.38
C MET A 395 -12.49 16.85 12.00
N ASN A 396 -11.56 15.90 11.85
CA ASN A 396 -11.71 14.59 12.48
C ASN A 396 -11.54 14.67 14.00
N ASN A 397 -12.62 14.43 14.74
CA ASN A 397 -12.64 14.37 16.20
C ASN A 397 -12.30 12.94 16.68
N ARG A 398 -11.10 12.77 17.24
CA ARG A 398 -10.45 11.47 17.49
C ARG A 398 -9.69 11.42 18.82
N ALA A 399 -9.22 10.23 19.20
CA ALA A 399 -8.49 9.98 20.45
C ALA A 399 -9.28 10.50 21.66
N LEU A 400 -10.52 10.03 21.79
CA LEU A 400 -11.36 10.40 22.92
C LEU A 400 -10.78 9.79 24.18
N SER A 401 -10.70 10.59 25.25
CA SER A 401 -10.30 10.13 26.57
C SER A 401 -11.19 10.76 27.64
N LEU A 402 -11.76 9.95 28.53
CA LEU A 402 -12.65 10.42 29.60
C LEU A 402 -11.89 10.48 30.93
N ASN A 403 -12.21 11.46 31.76
CA ASN A 403 -11.71 11.47 33.14
C ASN A 403 -12.36 10.36 33.98
N LYS A 404 -11.76 10.03 35.12
CA LYS A 404 -12.16 8.91 35.98
C LYS A 404 -13.62 9.02 36.47
N SER A 405 -14.06 10.23 36.77
CA SER A 405 -15.42 10.57 37.20
C SER A 405 -16.43 10.56 36.05
N LYS A 406 -15.97 10.45 34.80
CA LYS A 406 -16.76 10.56 33.56
C LYS A 406 -17.62 11.83 33.53
N SER A 407 -17.09 12.92 34.07
CA SER A 407 -17.69 14.26 34.05
C SER A 407 -17.18 15.12 32.89
N ALA A 408 -16.03 14.74 32.32
CA ALA A 408 -15.40 15.40 31.19
C ALA A 408 -14.71 14.41 30.24
N ALA A 409 -14.53 14.83 28.99
CA ALA A 409 -13.68 14.16 28.02
C ALA A 409 -12.70 15.17 27.40
N VAL A 410 -11.58 14.67 26.89
CA VAL A 410 -10.69 15.38 25.96
C VAL A 410 -10.60 14.62 24.66
N TYR A 411 -10.34 15.34 23.57
CA TYR A 411 -10.16 14.75 22.24
C TYR A 411 -9.35 15.69 21.36
N LEU A 412 -8.81 15.15 20.27
CA LEU A 412 -8.12 15.91 19.23
C LEU A 412 -9.08 16.22 18.08
N ALA A 413 -9.08 17.45 17.59
CA ALA A 413 -9.85 17.91 16.44
C ALA A 413 -8.92 18.48 15.37
N GLY A 414 -9.06 18.01 14.12
CA GLY A 414 -8.16 18.40 13.04
C GLY A 414 -6.72 17.97 13.35
N ARG A 415 -5.70 18.59 12.78
CA ARG A 415 -4.30 18.23 13.06
C ARG A 415 -3.71 18.99 14.25
N GLU A 416 -4.47 19.95 14.79
CA GLU A 416 -3.88 21.01 15.60
C GLU A 416 -4.63 21.37 16.88
N GLU A 417 -5.85 20.89 17.14
CA GLU A 417 -6.63 21.34 18.30
C GLU A 417 -6.81 20.24 19.35
N LEU A 418 -6.46 20.56 20.61
CA LEU A 418 -6.87 19.80 21.80
C LEU A 418 -8.14 20.42 22.38
N LYS A 419 -9.19 19.61 22.53
CA LYS A 419 -10.50 20.04 23.01
C LYS A 419 -10.85 19.39 24.35
N TYR A 420 -11.58 20.14 25.16
CA TYR A 420 -12.25 19.67 26.38
C TYR A 420 -13.76 19.66 26.18
N LEU A 421 -14.42 18.57 26.55
CA LEU A 421 -15.86 18.38 26.45
C LEU A 421 -16.45 18.15 27.85
N ASN A 422 -17.38 19.03 28.26
CA ASN A 422 -18.16 18.80 29.48
C ASN A 422 -19.24 17.73 29.20
N LEU A 423 -19.25 16.62 29.94
CA LEU A 423 -20.16 15.49 29.64
C LEU A 423 -21.58 15.65 30.22
N LYS A 424 -21.84 16.73 30.97
CA LYS A 424 -23.19 17.09 31.43
C LYS A 424 -23.89 18.03 30.46
N THR A 425 -23.17 19.05 29.98
CA THR A 425 -23.73 20.07 29.06
C THR A 425 -23.48 19.75 27.60
N PHE A 426 -22.49 18.90 27.31
CA PHE A 426 -21.93 18.64 25.99
C PHE A 426 -21.33 19.88 25.30
N GLU A 427 -20.92 20.87 26.08
CA GLU A 427 -20.18 22.04 25.59
C GLU A 427 -18.71 21.66 25.35
N SER A 428 -18.23 21.89 24.13
CA SER A 428 -16.82 21.68 23.74
C SER A 428 -16.05 23.00 23.71
N LYS A 429 -14.83 23.01 24.26
CA LYS A 429 -13.95 24.18 24.37
C LYS A 429 -12.54 23.86 23.89
N LEU A 430 -11.88 24.84 23.26
CA LEU A 430 -10.46 24.77 22.95
C LEU A 430 -9.64 24.81 24.25
N VAL A 431 -8.74 23.85 24.42
CA VAL A 431 -7.71 23.87 25.47
C VAL A 431 -6.49 24.60 24.95
N LEU A 432 -5.92 24.11 23.85
CA LEU A 432 -4.76 24.70 23.19
C LEU A 432 -4.65 24.23 21.73
N LYS A 433 -3.78 24.90 20.96
CA LYS A 433 -3.33 24.45 19.64
C LYS A 433 -1.87 24.04 19.69
N ASP A 434 -1.54 22.93 19.04
CA ASP A 434 -0.17 22.43 18.90
C ASP A 434 -0.06 21.48 17.69
N GLU A 435 1.13 20.92 17.43
CA GLU A 435 1.38 19.99 16.33
C GLU A 435 1.04 18.54 16.74
N PHE A 436 -0.23 18.14 16.59
CA PHE A 436 -0.69 16.80 16.99
C PHE A 436 -0.67 15.76 15.87
N TRP A 437 -0.78 16.21 14.62
CA TRP A 437 -0.93 15.41 13.39
C TRP A 437 -2.18 14.50 13.38
N GLY A 438 -2.66 14.17 12.17
CA GLY A 438 -3.78 13.24 11.97
C GLY A 438 -3.37 11.77 12.01
N LEU A 439 -2.26 11.44 11.35
CA LEU A 439 -1.78 10.08 11.14
C LEU A 439 -0.24 10.06 11.09
N PRO A 440 0.47 9.35 12.00
CA PRO A 440 -0.05 8.75 13.23
C PRO A 440 -0.53 9.82 14.21
N ASN A 441 -1.46 9.44 15.09
CA ASN A 441 -2.08 10.37 16.02
C ASN A 441 -1.18 10.64 17.24
N SER A 442 -1.37 11.81 17.86
CA SER A 442 -0.91 12.08 19.22
C SER A 442 -1.84 11.46 20.27
N SER A 443 -1.33 11.31 21.49
CA SER A 443 -2.04 10.71 22.63
C SER A 443 -2.56 11.79 23.57
N VAL A 444 -3.72 11.58 24.20
CA VAL A 444 -4.29 12.51 25.20
C VAL A 444 -4.96 11.73 26.35
N SER A 445 -4.77 12.18 27.59
CA SER A 445 -5.43 11.59 28.77
C SER A 445 -5.50 12.56 29.95
N PHE A 446 -6.35 12.25 30.94
CA PHE A 446 -6.42 13.01 32.19
C PHE A 446 -5.48 12.44 33.26
N SER A 447 -5.03 13.30 34.18
CA SER A 447 -4.42 12.85 35.44
C SER A 447 -5.42 12.12 36.34
N PRO A 448 -4.96 11.27 37.28
CA PRO A 448 -5.84 10.54 38.20
C PRO A 448 -6.68 11.43 39.12
N ASN A 449 -6.20 12.65 39.41
CA ASN A 449 -6.91 13.68 40.18
C ASN A 449 -7.72 14.65 39.29
N GLU A 450 -7.72 14.46 37.98
CA GLU A 450 -8.48 15.21 36.98
C GLU A 450 -8.11 16.70 36.83
N GLU A 451 -6.98 17.15 37.40
CA GLU A 451 -6.52 18.55 37.31
C GLU A 451 -5.64 18.83 36.09
N TYR A 452 -5.05 17.79 35.48
CA TYR A 452 -4.11 17.91 34.37
C TYR A 452 -4.55 17.08 33.16
N ILE A 453 -4.15 17.53 31.98
CA ILE A 453 -4.20 16.77 30.72
C ILE A 453 -2.77 16.41 30.33
N LEU A 454 -2.50 15.14 30.11
CA LEU A 454 -1.25 14.61 29.56
C LEU A 454 -1.42 14.38 28.07
N PHE A 455 -0.45 14.81 27.28
CA PHE A 455 -0.51 14.64 25.83
C PHE A 455 0.88 14.54 25.20
N THR A 456 0.92 14.11 23.95
CA THR A 456 2.11 14.23 23.09
C THR A 456 1.90 15.29 22.01
N ALA A 457 2.97 15.98 21.63
CA ALA A 457 3.00 16.86 20.46
C ALA A 457 4.35 16.69 19.74
N VAL A 458 4.37 16.98 18.44
CA VAL A 458 5.52 16.72 17.58
C VAL A 458 6.49 17.90 17.58
N ARG A 459 7.80 17.62 17.69
CA ARG A 459 8.90 18.57 17.56
C ARG A 459 9.98 17.92 16.71
N ASN A 460 10.34 18.52 15.58
CA ASN A 460 11.34 17.97 14.65
C ASN A 460 11.09 16.49 14.30
N PHE A 461 9.84 16.15 13.97
CA PHE A 461 9.39 14.77 13.67
C PHE A 461 9.43 13.78 14.85
N GLU A 462 9.70 14.23 16.06
CA GLU A 462 9.75 13.39 17.26
C GLU A 462 8.67 13.81 18.28
N LYS A 463 8.09 12.85 19.00
CA LYS A 463 7.06 13.13 20.01
C LYS A 463 7.67 13.52 21.36
N ASP A 464 7.25 14.66 21.89
CA ASP A 464 7.52 15.08 23.26
C ASP A 464 6.29 14.89 24.16
N ILE A 465 6.51 14.67 25.46
CA ILE A 465 5.46 14.53 26.46
C ILE A 465 5.21 15.87 27.15
N PHE A 466 3.94 16.27 27.18
CA PHE A 466 3.49 17.51 27.80
C PHE A 466 2.39 17.26 28.83
N ILE A 467 2.32 18.16 29.80
CA ILE A 467 1.19 18.25 30.73
C ILE A 467 0.60 19.66 30.68
N HIS A 468 -0.73 19.75 30.76
CA HIS A 468 -1.46 21.01 30.82
C HIS A 468 -2.33 21.04 32.08
N HIS A 469 -2.11 22.02 32.94
CA HIS A 469 -2.95 22.25 34.12
C HIS A 469 -4.23 22.98 33.70
N ILE A 470 -5.39 22.35 33.88
CA ILE A 470 -6.67 22.80 33.31
C ILE A 470 -7.10 24.14 33.89
N LYS A 471 -6.95 24.30 35.21
CA LYS A 471 -7.42 25.50 35.93
C LYS A 471 -6.54 26.72 35.66
N ASP A 472 -5.22 26.53 35.72
CA ASP A 472 -4.27 27.65 35.56
C ASP A 472 -3.89 27.88 34.10
N GLN A 473 -4.37 27.02 33.18
CA GLN A 473 -4.08 27.06 31.74
C GLN A 473 -2.59 27.07 31.41
N LYS A 474 -1.79 26.34 32.20
CA LYS A 474 -0.34 26.28 32.07
C LYS A 474 0.11 24.96 31.49
N THR A 475 0.88 25.01 30.40
CA THR A 475 1.49 23.84 29.76
C THR A 475 2.97 23.71 30.12
N ILE A 476 3.44 22.49 30.33
CA ILE A 476 4.84 22.15 30.64
C ILE A 476 5.27 21.03 29.67
N ASN A 477 6.41 21.19 28.99
CA ASN A 477 7.10 20.12 28.27
C ASN A 477 7.98 19.35 29.26
N LEU A 478 7.74 18.04 29.42
CA LEU A 478 8.49 17.21 30.36
C LEU A 478 9.79 16.65 29.77
N THR A 479 9.90 16.55 28.44
CA THR A 479 10.90 15.68 27.80
C THR A 479 11.88 16.47 26.95
N ASN A 480 11.43 17.16 25.90
CA ASN A 480 12.27 17.94 25.00
C ASN A 480 13.57 17.22 24.57
N THR A 481 13.46 15.99 24.04
CA THR A 481 14.62 15.07 23.90
C THR A 481 15.13 14.82 22.48
N GLY A 482 14.52 15.37 21.43
CA GLY A 482 14.94 15.13 20.04
C GLY A 482 14.83 13.66 19.59
N VAL A 483 14.12 12.84 20.36
CA VAL A 483 13.74 11.45 20.09
C VAL A 483 12.31 11.26 20.59
N SER A 484 11.56 10.33 20.02
CA SER A 484 10.16 10.14 20.37
C SER A 484 9.98 9.44 21.71
N GLU A 485 9.27 10.10 22.61
CA GLU A 485 8.77 9.56 23.87
C GLU A 485 7.25 9.35 23.75
N ASN A 486 6.85 8.09 23.55
CA ASN A 486 5.55 7.70 23.00
C ASN A 486 4.54 7.23 24.06
N GLU A 487 3.26 7.43 23.74
CA GLU A 487 2.07 6.96 24.47
C GLU A 487 2.18 7.06 26.01
N PRO A 488 2.37 8.27 26.56
CA PRO A 488 2.53 8.45 27.99
C PRO A 488 1.25 8.12 28.77
N ILE A 489 1.39 7.46 29.92
CA ILE A 489 0.31 7.05 30.81
C ILE A 489 0.64 7.47 32.25
N TRP A 490 -0.32 8.08 32.94
CA TRP A 490 -0.20 8.39 34.36
C TRP A 490 -0.11 7.11 35.22
N SER A 491 0.72 7.13 36.25
CA SER A 491 0.58 6.18 37.34
C SER A 491 -0.75 6.39 38.07
N PRO A 492 -1.42 5.34 38.57
CA PRO A 492 -2.69 5.48 39.27
C PRO A 492 -2.66 6.36 40.53
N ASP A 493 -1.48 6.52 41.14
CA ASP A 493 -1.24 7.39 42.30
C ASP A 493 -0.81 8.82 41.93
N GLY A 494 -0.66 9.13 40.64
CA GLY A 494 -0.27 10.44 40.13
C GLY A 494 1.20 10.82 40.36
N LYS A 495 2.05 9.89 40.82
CA LYS A 495 3.47 10.14 41.12
C LYS A 495 4.40 10.00 39.92
N TYR A 496 4.01 9.24 38.89
CA TYR A 496 4.85 8.94 37.74
C TYR A 496 4.12 9.14 36.40
N ILE A 497 4.90 9.39 35.36
CA ILE A 497 4.48 9.20 33.95
C ILE A 497 5.27 8.03 33.38
N TYR A 498 4.56 7.01 32.89
CA TYR A 498 5.11 5.89 32.13
C TYR A 498 5.06 6.20 30.65
N PHE A 499 6.05 5.78 29.88
CA PHE A 499 6.11 5.96 28.42
C PHE A 499 7.05 4.93 27.80
N TYR A 500 7.17 4.92 26.46
CA TYR A 500 8.18 4.09 25.79
C TYR A 500 8.88 4.83 24.64
N GLY A 501 10.12 4.45 24.35
CA GLY A 501 10.89 5.05 23.28
C GLY A 501 12.29 4.48 23.16
N ASN A 502 13.03 4.92 22.14
CA ASN A 502 14.47 4.68 22.02
C ASN A 502 15.19 5.98 22.37
N ARG A 503 15.70 6.07 23.59
CA ARG A 503 16.29 7.33 24.09
C ARG A 503 17.71 7.59 23.55
N THR A 504 18.18 6.77 22.61
CA THR A 504 19.52 6.87 22.00
C THR A 504 19.50 7.04 20.48
N LYS A 505 18.34 6.92 19.83
CA LYS A 505 18.18 7.06 18.39
C LYS A 505 16.83 7.71 18.06
N PRO A 506 16.78 8.72 17.17
CA PRO A 506 15.54 9.26 16.63
C PRO A 506 14.66 8.17 15.99
N SER A 507 13.34 8.37 16.02
CA SER A 507 12.41 7.45 15.39
C SER A 507 12.25 7.77 13.91
N PHE A 508 12.25 9.04 13.51
CA PHE A 508 12.21 9.42 12.11
C PHE A 508 13.62 9.29 11.48
N PRO A 509 13.75 8.78 10.24
CA PRO A 509 12.70 8.27 9.34
C PRO A 509 12.39 6.77 9.53
N THR A 510 13.16 6.03 10.35
CA THR A 510 13.12 4.56 10.40
C THR A 510 11.86 3.96 11.05
N GLY A 511 11.08 4.79 11.74
CA GLY A 511 10.06 4.38 12.69
C GLY A 511 10.63 4.07 14.08
N VAL A 512 9.71 3.84 15.02
CA VAL A 512 10.00 3.56 16.42
C VAL A 512 10.52 2.11 16.57
N ASN A 513 11.81 1.95 16.81
CA ASN A 513 12.49 0.64 16.91
C ASN A 513 13.37 0.54 18.16
N ASP A 514 13.63 -0.70 18.61
CA ASP A 514 14.47 -1.00 19.78
C ASP A 514 14.09 -0.17 21.03
N THR A 515 12.80 -0.07 21.30
CA THR A 515 12.28 0.74 22.39
C THR A 515 12.28 0.02 23.73
N ARG A 516 12.30 0.78 24.82
CA ARG A 516 12.13 0.29 26.19
C ARG A 516 11.00 1.05 26.89
N ILE A 517 10.42 0.44 27.91
CA ILE A 517 9.49 1.12 28.81
C ILE A 517 10.28 1.93 29.84
N TYR A 518 9.82 3.15 30.10
CA TYR A 518 10.38 4.05 31.09
C TYR A 518 9.29 4.61 32.00
N ARG A 519 9.68 5.11 33.16
CA ARG A 519 8.86 5.97 34.02
C ARG A 519 9.63 7.20 34.48
N ILE A 520 8.92 8.29 34.77
CA ILE A 520 9.47 9.55 35.29
C ILE A 520 8.74 9.90 36.60
N PRO A 521 9.42 9.91 37.76
CA PRO A 521 8.90 10.48 38.99
C PRO A 521 8.69 12.00 38.84
N LEU A 522 7.47 12.49 39.10
CA LEU A 522 7.11 13.90 38.94
C LEU A 522 7.64 14.80 40.06
N SER A 523 7.97 14.23 41.21
CA SER A 523 8.67 14.90 42.32
C SER A 523 9.58 13.90 43.03
N LEU A 524 10.47 14.39 43.89
CA LEU A 524 11.29 13.54 44.76
C LEU A 524 10.51 13.19 46.02
N PHE A 525 10.47 11.91 46.35
CA PHE A 525 9.87 11.36 47.56
C PHE A 525 10.61 10.06 47.92
N ASP A 526 10.66 9.75 49.22
CA ASP A 526 11.23 8.49 49.68
C ASP A 526 10.28 7.31 49.40
N GLU A 527 10.86 6.12 49.22
CA GLU A 527 10.09 4.88 49.26
C GLU A 527 9.50 4.67 50.66
N PRO A 528 8.35 3.98 50.78
CA PRO A 528 7.81 3.63 52.09
C PRO A 528 8.87 2.93 52.95
N PHE A 529 8.98 3.28 54.23
CA PHE A 529 9.95 2.63 55.11
C PHE A 529 9.42 1.26 55.59
N ARG A 530 10.32 0.27 55.70
CA ARG A 530 9.98 -1.04 56.30
C ARG A 530 9.49 -0.90 57.75
N SER A 531 10.02 0.09 58.48
CA SER A 531 9.60 0.43 59.85
C SER A 531 8.13 0.83 59.89
N ASP A 532 7.65 1.66 58.96
CA ASP A 532 6.26 2.14 58.98
C ASP A 532 5.29 0.98 58.72
N LYS A 533 5.65 0.05 57.84
CA LYS A 533 4.90 -1.19 57.60
C LYS A 533 4.90 -2.10 58.84
N PHE A 534 6.01 -2.17 59.56
CA PHE A 534 6.13 -2.95 60.79
C PHE A 534 5.30 -2.33 61.92
N ASP A 535 5.39 -1.02 62.12
CA ASP A 535 4.64 -0.28 63.13
C ASP A 535 3.12 -0.37 62.87
N ALA A 536 2.72 -0.36 61.59
CA ALA A 536 1.33 -0.58 61.19
C ALA A 536 0.76 -1.96 61.61
N LEU A 537 1.60 -2.97 61.90
CA LEU A 537 1.14 -4.27 62.43
C LEU A 537 0.62 -4.16 63.87
N PHE A 538 1.04 -3.12 64.60
CA PHE A 538 0.68 -2.88 66.01
C PHE A 538 -0.33 -1.74 66.18
N ALA A 539 -0.74 -1.09 65.08
CA ALA A 539 -1.85 -0.17 65.09
C ALA A 539 -3.15 -0.92 65.46
N ALA A 540 -3.93 -0.39 66.41
CA ALA A 540 -5.15 -1.04 66.87
C ALA A 540 -6.12 -1.28 65.70
N SER A 541 -6.50 -2.53 65.46
CA SER A 541 -7.55 -2.89 64.51
C SER A 541 -8.83 -2.11 64.82
N PRO A 542 -9.55 -1.54 63.83
CA PRO A 542 -10.83 -0.90 64.08
C PRO A 542 -11.79 -1.92 64.70
N THR A 543 -12.24 -1.67 65.92
CA THR A 543 -13.29 -2.46 66.57
C THR A 543 -14.59 -2.37 65.75
N THR A 544 -15.22 -3.52 65.54
CA THR A 544 -16.27 -3.83 64.58
C THR A 544 -17.66 -3.21 64.80
N ASP A 545 -17.84 -2.16 65.60
CA ASP A 545 -19.19 -1.72 66.02
C ASP A 545 -19.64 -0.31 65.59
N LYS A 546 -19.03 0.29 64.54
CA LYS A 546 -19.59 1.48 63.87
C LYS A 546 -19.50 1.38 62.35
N ALA A 547 -20.29 0.48 61.78
CA ALA A 547 -20.49 0.37 60.34
C ALA A 547 -21.75 1.15 59.89
N GLU A 548 -21.82 2.45 60.19
CA GLU A 548 -22.80 3.36 59.56
C GLU A 548 -22.37 4.83 59.79
N GLU A 549 -21.35 5.29 59.07
CA GLU A 549 -21.17 6.71 58.72
C GLU A 549 -20.07 6.85 57.65
N GLY A 550 -20.48 7.32 56.46
CA GLY A 550 -19.68 7.77 55.31
C GLY A 550 -18.24 7.28 55.16
N LYS A 551 -18.02 6.25 54.33
CA LYS A 551 -16.74 6.06 53.63
C LYS A 551 -16.46 7.32 52.79
N LYS A 552 -15.72 8.30 53.34
CA LYS A 552 -15.05 9.33 52.55
C LYS A 552 -14.12 8.60 51.59
N THR A 553 -14.39 8.75 50.30
CA THR A 553 -13.49 8.33 49.23
C THR A 553 -12.11 8.91 49.53
N PRO A 554 -11.01 8.13 49.48
CA PRO A 554 -9.69 8.69 49.64
C PRO A 554 -9.49 9.72 48.52
N THR A 555 -9.46 11.00 48.87
CA THR A 555 -9.04 12.06 47.96
C THR A 555 -7.58 11.82 47.62
N LEU A 556 -7.26 11.57 46.35
CA LEU A 556 -5.89 11.59 45.85
C LEU A 556 -5.25 12.92 46.30
N GLU A 557 -4.05 12.85 46.86
CA GLU A 557 -3.28 14.04 47.22
C GLU A 557 -3.06 14.93 45.98
N SER A 558 -2.84 16.23 46.18
CA SER A 558 -2.46 17.14 45.09
C SER A 558 -1.20 16.64 44.40
N ILE A 559 -1.23 16.47 43.07
CA ILE A 559 -0.06 16.03 42.29
C ILE A 559 1.04 17.09 42.40
N LYS A 560 2.20 16.69 42.91
CA LYS A 560 3.40 17.54 43.01
C LYS A 560 4.29 17.34 41.79
N ILE A 561 4.58 18.44 41.10
CA ILE A 561 5.39 18.45 39.89
C ILE A 561 6.58 19.38 40.09
N ASP A 562 7.77 18.79 40.18
CA ASP A 562 9.05 19.48 40.11
C ASP A 562 9.65 19.20 38.73
N ILE A 563 10.05 20.24 37.99
CA ILE A 563 10.67 20.11 36.66
C ILE A 563 12.19 20.17 36.70
N ASN A 564 12.79 20.53 37.85
CA ASN A 564 14.23 20.64 37.96
C ASN A 564 14.87 19.27 37.74
N ARG A 565 15.80 19.19 36.78
CA ARG A 565 16.54 17.96 36.44
C ARG A 565 15.62 16.75 36.20
N ILE A 566 14.45 16.97 35.59
CA ILE A 566 13.42 15.92 35.45
C ILE A 566 13.89 14.70 34.65
N LEU A 567 14.68 14.92 33.60
CA LEU A 567 15.20 13.85 32.75
C LEU A 567 16.21 12.94 33.46
N GLU A 568 16.86 13.42 34.52
CA GLU A 568 17.78 12.61 35.32
C GLU A 568 17.05 11.59 36.21
N ARG A 569 15.74 11.75 36.37
CA ARG A 569 14.88 10.84 37.14
C ARG A 569 14.26 9.73 36.30
N VAL A 570 14.52 9.68 34.99
CA VAL A 570 13.94 8.67 34.12
C VAL A 570 14.51 7.29 34.45
N GLU A 571 13.63 6.33 34.71
CA GLU A 571 13.98 4.96 35.06
C GLU A 571 13.45 3.99 34.01
N GLN A 572 14.28 3.05 33.56
CA GLN A 572 13.82 1.95 32.71
C GLN A 572 13.05 0.92 33.54
N ILE A 573 11.92 0.45 33.02
CA ILE A 573 11.08 -0.58 33.62
C ILE A 573 11.01 -1.80 32.69
N GLY A 574 10.96 -2.99 33.28
CA GLY A 574 10.84 -4.23 32.53
C GLY A 574 12.17 -4.77 31.98
N PRO A 575 12.13 -5.72 31.04
CA PRO A 575 13.32 -6.38 30.50
C PRO A 575 14.29 -5.41 29.81
N SER A 576 15.58 -5.75 29.78
CA SER A 576 16.62 -4.96 29.10
C SER A 576 16.72 -5.22 27.59
N PHE A 577 16.13 -6.31 27.11
CA PHE A 577 16.15 -6.77 25.72
C PHE A 577 14.75 -6.78 25.12
N GLY A 578 14.69 -6.89 23.79
CA GLY A 578 13.47 -6.85 23.00
C GLY A 578 12.91 -5.43 22.84
N SER A 579 12.29 -5.18 21.68
CA SER A 579 11.53 -3.95 21.46
C SER A 579 10.24 -3.99 22.30
N GLN A 580 9.85 -2.86 22.89
CA GLN A 580 8.76 -2.79 23.86
C GLN A 580 7.80 -1.63 23.55
N GLN A 581 6.49 -1.89 23.60
CA GLN A 581 5.45 -0.87 23.41
C GLN A 581 4.51 -0.87 24.61
N LEU A 582 4.32 0.30 25.23
CA LEU A 582 3.45 0.45 26.40
C LEU A 582 1.99 0.20 26.02
N GLY A 583 1.26 -0.56 26.84
CA GLY A 583 -0.15 -0.85 26.65
C GLY A 583 -1.05 -0.21 27.70
N ALA A 584 -0.82 -0.50 28.98
CA ALA A 584 -1.63 0.01 30.09
C ALA A 584 -0.86 0.03 31.41
N VAL A 585 -1.26 0.89 32.35
CA VAL A 585 -0.75 0.92 33.72
C VAL A 585 -1.92 0.97 34.70
N VAL A 586 -2.02 -0.02 35.59
CA VAL A 586 -3.12 -0.12 36.56
C VAL A 586 -2.61 -0.51 37.95
N ALA A 587 -3.35 -0.19 39.00
CA ALA A 587 -3.01 -0.54 40.38
C ALA A 587 -4.10 -1.40 41.02
N LYS A 588 -3.69 -2.34 41.86
CA LYS A 588 -4.59 -3.14 42.69
C LYS A 588 -3.92 -3.47 44.03
N GLY A 589 -4.50 -2.96 45.12
CA GLY A 589 -3.84 -2.99 46.43
C GLY A 589 -2.52 -2.20 46.38
N ASP A 590 -1.45 -2.78 46.90
CA ASP A 590 -0.12 -2.18 46.92
C ASP A 590 0.70 -2.46 45.64
N LYS A 591 0.10 -3.11 44.63
CA LYS A 591 0.76 -3.53 43.40
C LYS A 591 0.40 -2.62 42.23
N THR A 592 1.40 -2.25 41.44
CA THR A 592 1.23 -1.63 40.12
C THR A 592 1.59 -2.62 39.02
N PHE A 593 0.72 -2.74 38.02
CA PHE A 593 0.90 -3.63 36.87
C PHE A 593 1.12 -2.76 35.62
N VAL A 594 2.29 -2.93 35.00
CA VAL A 594 2.67 -2.26 33.75
C VAL A 594 2.57 -3.26 32.61
N PHE A 595 1.58 -3.10 31.74
CA PHE A 595 1.34 -3.95 30.58
C PHE A 595 2.05 -3.39 29.34
N PHE A 596 2.76 -4.24 28.62
CA PHE A 596 3.50 -3.85 27.42
C PHE A 596 3.65 -5.01 26.44
N HIS A 597 3.64 -4.71 25.15
CA HIS A 597 4.01 -5.66 24.11
C HIS A 597 5.52 -5.77 24.03
N SER A 598 6.05 -6.98 23.88
CA SER A 598 7.48 -7.18 23.72
C SER A 598 7.81 -8.48 22.99
N ASN A 599 8.94 -8.49 22.29
CA ASN A 599 9.54 -9.68 21.68
C ASN A 599 10.80 -10.16 22.42
N HIS A 600 10.98 -9.79 23.69
CA HIS A 600 12.19 -10.12 24.44
C HIS A 600 12.44 -11.63 24.53
N GLU A 601 11.39 -12.46 24.60
CA GLU A 601 11.51 -13.93 24.56
C GLU A 601 11.49 -14.53 23.14
N GLY A 602 11.73 -13.73 22.10
CA GLY A 602 11.88 -14.15 20.70
C GLY A 602 10.62 -13.99 19.84
N THR A 603 9.42 -14.15 20.39
CA THR A 603 8.15 -13.85 19.71
C THR A 603 7.41 -12.71 20.40
N GLY A 604 6.70 -11.89 19.62
CA GLY A 604 5.89 -10.80 20.16
C GLY A 604 4.74 -11.32 21.00
N ALA A 605 4.64 -10.84 22.25
CA ALA A 605 3.54 -11.12 23.17
C ALA A 605 3.22 -9.92 24.06
N LEU A 606 2.05 -9.92 24.70
CA LEU A 606 1.75 -8.99 25.80
C LEU A 606 2.33 -9.56 27.09
N TYR A 607 3.07 -8.73 27.81
CA TYR A 607 3.64 -9.01 29.12
C TYR A 607 3.13 -8.01 30.14
N ARG A 608 3.33 -8.34 31.42
CA ARG A 608 3.16 -7.40 32.52
C ARG A 608 4.36 -7.42 33.45
N THR A 609 4.79 -6.25 33.89
CA THR A 609 5.72 -6.09 35.02
C THR A 609 4.93 -5.67 36.26
N ILE A 610 5.10 -6.42 37.34
CA ILE A 610 4.48 -6.19 38.64
C ILE A 610 5.48 -5.44 39.51
N LEU A 611 5.09 -4.26 39.99
CA LEU A 611 5.84 -3.42 40.91
C LEU A 611 5.14 -3.45 42.27
N GLU A 612 5.88 -3.76 43.33
CA GLU A 612 5.39 -3.86 44.69
C GLU A 612 6.50 -3.37 45.63
N ASN A 613 6.13 -2.59 46.66
CA ASN A 613 7.11 -2.06 47.59
C ASN A 613 7.86 -3.21 48.29
N PHE A 614 9.17 -3.04 48.48
CA PHE A 614 10.05 -4.00 49.15
C PHE A 614 10.30 -5.33 48.42
N GLU A 615 9.73 -5.49 47.22
CA GLU A 615 9.85 -6.68 46.37
C GLU A 615 10.54 -6.33 45.05
N ASN A 616 11.24 -7.30 44.46
CA ASN A 616 11.82 -7.10 43.13
C ASN A 616 10.73 -7.13 42.04
N PRO A 617 10.82 -6.29 40.99
CA PRO A 617 9.89 -6.35 39.87
C PRO A 617 9.82 -7.74 39.23
N LYS A 618 8.61 -8.24 39.00
CA LYS A 618 8.36 -9.53 38.33
C LYS A 618 7.72 -9.32 36.97
N THR A 619 8.30 -9.89 35.92
CA THR A 619 7.73 -9.86 34.56
C THR A 619 7.18 -11.22 34.17
N GLU A 620 5.97 -11.26 33.60
CA GLU A 620 5.34 -12.50 33.14
C GLU A 620 4.49 -12.27 31.87
N LYS A 621 4.45 -13.30 31.00
CA LYS A 621 3.62 -13.31 29.79
C LYS A 621 2.14 -13.33 30.17
N VAL A 622 1.33 -12.52 29.49
CA VAL A 622 -0.13 -12.49 29.64
C VAL A 622 -0.80 -13.31 28.54
N THR A 623 -0.48 -12.99 27.29
CA THR A 623 -1.10 -13.57 26.09
C THR A 623 -0.31 -13.15 24.84
N ASP A 624 -0.68 -13.61 23.65
CA ASP A 624 0.09 -13.35 22.43
C ASP A 624 -0.14 -11.94 21.85
N PHE A 625 -1.36 -11.40 21.93
CA PHE A 625 -1.65 -10.07 21.38
C PHE A 625 -2.92 -9.46 21.98
N VAL A 626 -2.93 -8.13 22.14
CA VAL A 626 -4.04 -7.33 22.66
C VAL A 626 -4.06 -6.00 21.91
N GLN A 627 -5.24 -5.53 21.53
CA GLN A 627 -5.47 -4.27 20.83
C GLN A 627 -6.04 -3.18 21.75
N GLY A 628 -6.68 -3.57 22.84
CA GLY A 628 -7.32 -2.64 23.78
C GLY A 628 -7.43 -3.23 25.17
N PHE A 629 -7.38 -2.34 26.17
CA PHE A 629 -7.45 -2.67 27.59
C PHE A 629 -8.47 -1.74 28.25
N VAL A 630 -9.44 -2.31 28.97
CA VAL A 630 -10.52 -1.55 29.63
C VAL A 630 -10.61 -1.98 31.09
N GLU A 631 -10.64 -1.00 32.00
CA GLU A 631 -10.98 -1.19 33.41
C GLU A 631 -12.37 -0.62 33.70
N ALA A 632 -13.25 -1.42 34.33
CA ALA A 632 -14.55 -0.97 34.78
C ALA A 632 -14.91 -1.62 36.12
N GLY A 633 -15.16 -0.81 37.14
CA GLY A 633 -15.57 -1.28 38.47
C GLY A 633 -14.58 -2.26 39.12
N GLY A 634 -13.27 -2.08 38.90
CA GLY A 634 -12.21 -2.95 39.42
C GLY A 634 -12.07 -4.30 38.69
N LYS A 635 -12.71 -4.46 37.53
CA LYS A 635 -12.56 -5.60 36.61
C LYS A 635 -11.86 -5.16 35.33
N TYR A 636 -11.16 -6.09 34.69
CA TYR A 636 -10.34 -5.83 33.51
C TYR A 636 -10.80 -6.64 32.31
N PHE A 637 -10.71 -6.03 31.13
CA PHE A 637 -11.13 -6.61 29.87
C PHE A 637 -10.11 -6.30 28.78
N LEU A 638 -9.96 -7.22 27.83
CA LEU A 638 -9.00 -7.13 26.73
C LEU A 638 -9.73 -7.29 25.39
N LEU A 639 -9.28 -6.59 24.36
CA LEU A 639 -9.63 -6.87 22.97
C LEU A 639 -8.49 -7.64 22.30
N GLN A 640 -8.78 -8.82 21.78
CA GLN A 640 -7.80 -9.73 21.16
C GLN A 640 -8.29 -10.18 19.79
N ARG A 641 -7.68 -9.64 18.72
CA ARG A 641 -7.98 -10.02 17.32
C ARG A 641 -9.49 -10.08 17.07
N GLY A 642 -10.19 -8.99 17.39
CA GLY A 642 -11.63 -8.89 17.20
C GLY A 642 -12.51 -9.63 18.22
N THR A 643 -11.92 -10.15 19.30
CA THR A 643 -12.65 -10.87 20.35
C THR A 643 -12.43 -10.21 21.71
N ILE A 644 -13.51 -9.92 22.44
CA ILE A 644 -13.43 -9.38 23.81
C ILE A 644 -13.17 -10.54 24.79
N ALA A 645 -12.33 -10.31 25.79
CA ALA A 645 -12.03 -11.26 26.85
C ALA A 645 -12.06 -10.58 28.23
N LYS A 646 -12.46 -11.33 29.25
CA LYS A 646 -12.32 -10.95 30.66
C LYS A 646 -10.89 -11.28 31.11
N TYR A 647 -10.28 -10.39 31.87
CA TYR A 647 -8.95 -10.60 32.40
C TYR A 647 -8.95 -10.61 33.93
N ASN A 648 -8.52 -11.72 34.51
CA ASN A 648 -8.27 -11.85 35.93
C ASN A 648 -6.80 -11.49 36.21
N ILE A 649 -6.60 -10.31 36.80
CA ILE A 649 -5.26 -9.78 37.10
C ILE A 649 -4.54 -10.57 38.20
N ASP A 650 -5.24 -11.20 39.16
CA ASP A 650 -4.54 -11.95 40.21
C ASP A 650 -4.02 -13.28 39.67
N MET A 651 -4.84 -13.95 38.87
CA MET A 651 -4.53 -15.27 38.30
C MET A 651 -3.71 -15.19 37.00
N ASN A 652 -3.49 -13.99 36.47
CA ASN A 652 -2.96 -13.77 35.13
C ASN A 652 -3.68 -14.61 34.06
N LYS A 653 -5.02 -14.59 34.10
CA LYS A 653 -5.85 -15.48 33.27
C LYS A 653 -6.77 -14.68 32.35
N VAL A 654 -6.78 -15.05 31.07
CA VAL A 654 -7.65 -14.48 30.04
C VAL A 654 -8.77 -15.47 29.76
N ASP A 655 -10.02 -15.03 29.92
CA ASP A 655 -11.22 -15.81 29.65
C ASP A 655 -12.02 -15.15 28.51
N ARG A 656 -12.06 -15.82 27.36
CA ARG A 656 -12.75 -15.33 26.14
C ARG A 656 -14.24 -15.13 26.39
N VAL A 657 -14.80 -14.06 25.82
CA VAL A 657 -16.25 -13.83 25.75
C VAL A 657 -16.72 -14.16 24.33
N ASP A 658 -17.56 -15.19 24.20
CA ASP A 658 -18.12 -15.59 22.92
C ASP A 658 -19.32 -14.72 22.54
N ILE A 659 -19.07 -13.75 21.65
CA ILE A 659 -20.07 -12.83 21.13
C ILE A 659 -20.38 -13.21 19.68
N SER A 660 -21.65 -13.35 19.36
CA SER A 660 -22.11 -13.55 17.99
C SER A 660 -23.45 -12.84 17.80
N TYR A 661 -23.52 -12.10 16.71
CA TYR A 661 -24.70 -11.35 16.32
C TYR A 661 -24.59 -11.06 14.84
N LYS A 662 -25.59 -11.49 14.09
CA LYS A 662 -25.66 -11.27 12.65
C LYS A 662 -26.37 -9.95 12.39
N PHE A 663 -25.79 -9.12 11.54
CA PHE A 663 -26.34 -7.85 11.13
C PHE A 663 -26.18 -7.66 9.63
N HIS A 664 -26.97 -6.77 9.06
CA HIS A 664 -27.02 -6.55 7.62
C HIS A 664 -26.51 -5.16 7.27
N ARG A 665 -25.72 -5.07 6.19
CA ARG A 665 -25.28 -3.84 5.53
C ARG A 665 -25.24 -4.08 4.02
N ASN A 666 -25.40 -3.03 3.23
CA ASN A 666 -25.18 -3.10 1.78
C ASN A 666 -23.85 -2.42 1.40
N LEU A 667 -23.20 -2.96 0.37
CA LEU A 667 -21.89 -2.47 -0.07
C LEU A 667 -21.96 -1.09 -0.72
N LYS A 668 -23.10 -0.72 -1.31
CA LYS A 668 -23.25 0.60 -1.95
C LYS A 668 -23.09 1.75 -0.95
N ALA A 669 -23.77 1.68 0.19
CA ALA A 669 -23.64 2.68 1.25
C ALA A 669 -22.23 2.68 1.85
N GLU A 670 -21.65 1.49 2.06
CA GLU A 670 -20.29 1.33 2.58
C GLU A 670 -19.25 1.95 1.63
N PHE A 671 -19.37 1.73 0.32
CA PHE A 671 -18.47 2.30 -0.68
C PHE A 671 -18.56 3.83 -0.76
N ASN A 672 -19.76 4.40 -0.61
CA ASN A 672 -19.94 5.85 -0.54
C ASN A 672 -19.23 6.45 0.69
N GLN A 673 -19.37 5.80 1.85
CA GLN A 673 -18.72 6.22 3.09
C GLN A 673 -17.19 6.06 2.99
N MET A 674 -16.71 4.97 2.40
CA MET A 674 -15.28 4.75 2.09
C MET A 674 -14.70 5.82 1.16
N PHE A 675 -15.46 6.25 0.14
CA PHE A 675 -15.06 7.36 -0.74
C PHE A 675 -14.89 8.65 0.06
N ALA A 676 -15.88 8.99 0.88
CA ALA A 676 -15.86 10.20 1.69
C ALA A 676 -14.68 10.22 2.68
N GLU A 677 -14.43 9.11 3.37
CA GLU A 677 -13.27 8.96 4.28
C GLU A 677 -11.93 9.07 3.56
N THR A 678 -11.82 8.48 2.37
CA THR A 678 -10.58 8.57 1.57
C THR A 678 -10.30 10.01 1.15
N TRP A 679 -11.35 10.73 0.69
CA TRP A 679 -11.23 12.13 0.32
C TRP A 679 -10.86 13.03 1.50
N VAL A 680 -11.52 12.85 2.67
CA VAL A 680 -11.21 13.60 3.89
C VAL A 680 -9.81 13.27 4.43
N GLY A 681 -9.38 12.02 4.29
CA GLY A 681 -8.03 11.59 4.66
C GLY A 681 -6.94 12.38 3.96
N MET A 682 -7.11 12.61 2.65
CA MET A 682 -6.23 13.47 1.85
C MET A 682 -6.39 14.94 2.21
N GLU A 683 -7.63 15.43 2.30
CA GLU A 683 -7.92 16.84 2.61
C GLU A 683 -7.25 17.30 3.92
N GLU A 684 -7.33 16.46 4.96
CA GLU A 684 -6.78 16.82 6.27
C GLU A 684 -5.25 16.63 6.34
N ASN A 685 -4.63 15.73 5.56
CA ASN A 685 -3.26 15.27 5.83
C ASN A 685 -2.30 15.22 4.64
N PHE A 686 -2.70 15.60 3.43
CA PHE A 686 -1.78 15.67 2.30
C PHE A 686 -0.68 16.71 2.55
N TYR A 687 0.55 16.40 2.13
CA TYR A 687 1.73 17.17 2.53
C TYR A 687 1.74 18.61 1.99
N ASP A 688 1.27 18.81 0.76
CA ASP A 688 1.12 20.14 0.16
C ASP A 688 -0.30 20.65 0.40
N GLU A 689 -0.41 21.70 1.21
CA GLU A 689 -1.67 22.38 1.51
C GLU A 689 -2.41 22.91 0.28
N ASN A 690 -1.71 23.08 -0.85
CA ASN A 690 -2.29 23.54 -2.12
C ASN A 690 -2.62 22.39 -3.09
N PHE A 691 -2.43 21.13 -2.70
CA PHE A 691 -2.75 19.94 -3.51
C PHE A 691 -2.10 19.96 -4.90
N HIS A 692 -0.86 20.44 -5.02
CA HIS A 692 -0.14 20.68 -6.27
C HIS A 692 -0.91 21.59 -7.26
N GLY A 693 -1.68 22.54 -6.72
CA GLY A 693 -2.52 23.46 -7.49
C GLY A 693 -3.86 22.87 -7.95
N ILE A 694 -4.20 21.65 -7.51
CA ILE A 694 -5.48 21.01 -7.84
C ILE A 694 -6.58 21.53 -6.91
N ASN A 695 -7.72 21.92 -7.49
CA ASN A 695 -8.91 22.23 -6.69
C ASN A 695 -9.54 20.93 -6.16
N TRP A 696 -9.15 20.53 -4.94
CA TRP A 696 -9.52 19.25 -4.36
C TRP A 696 -11.03 19.09 -4.09
N GLU A 697 -11.72 20.16 -3.69
CA GLU A 697 -13.19 20.18 -3.54
C GLU A 697 -13.91 20.02 -4.90
N ALA A 698 -13.39 20.61 -5.97
CA ALA A 698 -13.91 20.39 -7.31
C ALA A 698 -13.71 18.93 -7.77
N MET A 699 -12.58 18.30 -7.40
CA MET A 699 -12.36 16.87 -7.64
C MET A 699 -13.38 16.02 -6.87
N LYS A 700 -13.67 16.32 -5.60
CA LYS A 700 -14.76 15.65 -4.86
C LYS A 700 -16.05 15.62 -5.66
N LYS A 701 -16.50 16.81 -6.11
CA LYS A 701 -17.75 16.97 -6.86
C LYS A 701 -17.74 16.19 -8.18
N LYS A 702 -16.62 16.19 -8.90
CA LYS A 702 -16.44 15.44 -10.15
C LYS A 702 -16.60 13.93 -9.92
N TYR A 703 -15.90 13.37 -8.93
CA TYR A 703 -15.87 11.91 -8.73
C TYR A 703 -17.11 11.37 -8.00
N VAL A 704 -17.74 12.15 -7.11
CA VAL A 704 -19.04 11.79 -6.49
C VAL A 704 -20.12 11.55 -7.53
N ALA A 705 -20.09 12.25 -8.68
CA ALA A 705 -21.06 12.07 -9.75
C ALA A 705 -21.09 10.64 -10.33
N TYR A 706 -20.01 9.86 -10.16
CA TYR A 706 -19.90 8.49 -10.66
C TYR A 706 -20.23 7.40 -9.62
N LEU A 707 -20.24 7.74 -8.32
CA LEU A 707 -20.58 6.79 -7.24
C LEU A 707 -21.91 6.04 -7.45
N PRO A 708 -22.99 6.66 -7.96
CA PRO A 708 -24.24 5.95 -8.20
C PRO A 708 -24.16 4.80 -9.21
N TYR A 709 -23.11 4.75 -10.04
CA TYR A 709 -22.92 3.79 -11.13
C TYR A 709 -21.89 2.70 -10.83
N ILE A 710 -21.27 2.72 -9.64
CA ILE A 710 -20.42 1.61 -9.18
C ILE A 710 -21.29 0.37 -9.00
N ASN A 711 -20.86 -0.75 -9.60
CA ASN A 711 -21.56 -2.04 -9.54
C ASN A 711 -20.72 -3.15 -8.88
N ASN A 712 -19.41 -2.99 -8.81
CA ASN A 712 -18.53 -3.91 -8.08
C ASN A 712 -17.37 -3.15 -7.39
N ARG A 713 -16.52 -3.88 -6.68
CA ARG A 713 -15.37 -3.28 -5.97
C ARG A 713 -14.25 -2.84 -6.92
N ALA A 714 -14.13 -3.42 -8.10
CA ALA A 714 -13.18 -2.97 -9.12
C ALA A 714 -13.50 -1.56 -9.60
N ASP A 715 -14.78 -1.23 -9.81
CA ASP A 715 -15.23 0.12 -10.17
C ASP A 715 -14.83 1.14 -9.08
N LEU A 716 -14.98 0.76 -7.80
CA LEU A 716 -14.54 1.60 -6.67
C LEU A 716 -13.02 1.84 -6.70
N ARG A 717 -12.23 0.79 -6.96
CA ARG A 717 -10.77 0.92 -7.09
C ARG A 717 -10.39 1.85 -8.24
N ILE A 718 -11.04 1.73 -9.39
CA ILE A 718 -10.81 2.61 -10.54
C ILE A 718 -11.14 4.06 -10.17
N LEU A 719 -12.34 4.30 -9.62
CA LEU A 719 -12.81 5.65 -9.27
C LEU A 719 -11.86 6.36 -8.28
N LEU A 720 -11.48 5.67 -7.19
CA LEU A 720 -10.64 6.27 -6.16
C LEU A 720 -9.19 6.46 -6.61
N ASN A 721 -8.62 5.51 -7.35
CA ASN A 721 -7.26 5.70 -7.89
C ASN A 721 -7.22 6.81 -8.94
N ASP A 722 -8.25 6.98 -9.77
CA ASP A 722 -8.33 8.12 -10.69
C ASP A 722 -8.44 9.45 -9.94
N MET A 723 -9.24 9.53 -8.87
CA MET A 723 -9.37 10.75 -8.05
C MET A 723 -8.04 11.11 -7.39
N LEU A 724 -7.39 10.15 -6.74
CA LEU A 724 -6.08 10.36 -6.11
C LEU A 724 -5.02 10.75 -7.15
N GLY A 725 -5.06 10.12 -8.33
CA GLY A 725 -4.14 10.39 -9.43
C GLY A 725 -4.17 11.82 -9.97
N GLU A 726 -5.24 12.58 -9.71
CA GLU A 726 -5.29 14.01 -10.06
C GLU A 726 -4.23 14.83 -9.31
N LEU A 727 -3.81 14.42 -8.11
CA LEU A 727 -2.82 15.12 -7.29
C LEU A 727 -1.38 15.03 -7.82
N ASN A 728 -1.09 14.16 -8.79
CA ASN A 728 0.26 13.98 -9.34
C ASN A 728 1.35 13.81 -8.27
N SER A 729 1.10 12.97 -7.28
CA SER A 729 2.01 12.77 -6.15
C SER A 729 2.48 11.32 -6.09
N SER A 730 3.72 11.13 -5.66
CA SER A 730 4.27 9.83 -5.31
C SER A 730 3.53 9.22 -4.11
N HIS A 731 3.65 7.90 -3.97
CA HIS A 731 3.05 7.16 -2.86
C HIS A 731 1.53 7.36 -2.73
N LEU A 732 0.82 7.47 -3.85
CA LEU A 732 -0.64 7.47 -3.88
C LEU A 732 -1.18 6.11 -4.34
N GLY A 733 -2.31 5.73 -3.76
CA GLY A 733 -3.04 4.55 -4.20
C GLY A 733 -4.16 4.17 -3.26
N PHE A 734 -5.19 3.51 -3.80
CA PHE A 734 -6.28 2.91 -3.06
C PHE A 734 -6.30 1.40 -3.30
N ASN A 735 -6.27 0.63 -2.20
CA ASN A 735 -6.26 -0.82 -2.20
C ASN A 735 -7.49 -1.35 -1.48
N SER A 736 -8.17 -2.32 -2.09
CA SER A 736 -9.39 -2.89 -1.55
C SER A 736 -9.55 -4.33 -1.98
N ALA A 737 -10.01 -5.17 -1.05
CA ALA A 737 -10.33 -6.57 -1.27
C ALA A 737 -11.55 -6.94 -0.44
N GLY A 738 -12.36 -7.88 -0.91
CA GLY A 738 -13.55 -8.34 -0.18
C GLY A 738 -13.91 -9.80 -0.47
N PRO A 739 -14.70 -10.45 0.41
CA PRO A 739 -15.15 -11.83 0.18
C PRO A 739 -15.91 -12.04 -1.13
N GLU A 740 -16.57 -11.01 -1.66
CA GLU A 740 -17.30 -11.05 -2.94
C GLU A 740 -16.40 -11.12 -4.18
N GLU A 741 -15.09 -10.93 -4.05
CA GLU A 741 -14.11 -11.08 -5.14
C GLU A 741 -13.34 -12.41 -5.06
N ARG A 742 -13.63 -13.25 -4.05
CA ARG A 742 -12.89 -14.50 -3.87
C ARG A 742 -13.29 -15.50 -4.95
N LEU A 743 -12.29 -16.00 -5.66
CA LEU A 743 -12.44 -17.07 -6.64
C LEU A 743 -12.35 -18.44 -5.98
N SER A 744 -12.94 -19.44 -6.62
CA SER A 744 -12.94 -20.83 -6.14
C SER A 744 -11.60 -21.56 -6.39
N PHE A 745 -10.75 -21.01 -7.26
CA PHE A 745 -9.50 -21.64 -7.69
C PHE A 745 -8.31 -20.72 -7.41
N THR A 746 -7.16 -21.35 -7.18
CA THR A 746 -5.85 -20.69 -7.05
C THR A 746 -4.80 -21.56 -7.71
N SER A 747 -3.73 -20.94 -8.20
CA SER A 747 -2.58 -21.61 -8.78
C SER A 747 -1.28 -20.98 -8.28
N VAL A 748 -0.21 -21.77 -8.23
CA VAL A 748 1.17 -21.33 -8.03
C VAL A 748 2.08 -22.11 -8.98
N SER A 749 3.13 -21.46 -9.47
CA SER A 749 4.10 -22.09 -10.36
C SER A 749 5.27 -22.68 -9.56
N ASN A 750 5.54 -23.97 -9.78
CA ASN A 750 6.62 -24.70 -9.11
C ASN A 750 7.96 -24.42 -9.79
N GLU A 751 8.53 -23.25 -9.53
CA GLU A 751 9.78 -22.84 -10.17
C GLU A 751 10.98 -23.69 -9.74
N THR A 752 11.89 -23.90 -10.68
CA THR A 752 13.06 -24.78 -10.46
C THR A 752 14.38 -24.02 -10.50
N GLY A 753 14.43 -22.88 -11.19
CA GLY A 753 15.70 -22.23 -11.54
C GLY A 753 16.28 -22.66 -12.88
N ILE A 754 15.54 -23.43 -13.67
CA ILE A 754 15.92 -23.79 -15.04
C ILE A 754 15.38 -22.72 -15.99
N ILE A 755 16.26 -22.12 -16.79
CA ILE A 755 15.87 -21.26 -17.91
C ILE A 755 15.97 -22.10 -19.18
N PHE A 756 14.85 -22.20 -19.89
CA PHE A 756 14.76 -22.90 -21.18
C PHE A 756 14.96 -21.96 -22.35
N GLN A 757 15.33 -22.50 -23.51
CA GLN A 757 15.45 -21.74 -24.76
C GLN A 757 14.08 -21.29 -25.29
N ASN A 758 13.96 -20.09 -25.86
CA ASN A 758 12.71 -19.57 -26.41
C ASN A 758 12.20 -20.42 -27.61
N GLU A 759 13.10 -20.79 -28.53
CA GLU A 759 12.75 -21.54 -29.75
C GLU A 759 12.59 -23.05 -29.50
N LYS A 760 13.13 -23.55 -28.38
CA LYS A 760 13.06 -24.95 -27.95
C LYS A 760 12.68 -24.99 -26.47
N PRO A 761 11.38 -24.79 -26.14
CA PRO A 761 10.93 -24.46 -24.78
C PRO A 761 11.11 -25.57 -23.75
N PHE A 762 11.48 -26.78 -24.17
CA PHE A 762 11.81 -27.91 -23.29
C PHE A 762 13.31 -28.18 -23.19
N GLN A 763 14.16 -27.44 -23.92
CA GLN A 763 15.62 -27.58 -23.85
C GLN A 763 16.22 -26.56 -22.90
N ILE A 764 17.04 -27.01 -21.94
CA ILE A 764 17.72 -26.14 -20.99
C ILE A 764 18.67 -25.18 -21.74
N ASP A 765 18.53 -23.88 -21.50
CA ASP A 765 19.52 -22.89 -21.91
C ASP A 765 20.57 -22.70 -20.82
N ARG A 766 20.14 -22.44 -19.58
CA ARG A 766 21.01 -22.24 -18.42
C ARG A 766 20.30 -22.54 -17.11
N ILE A 767 21.10 -22.67 -16.06
CA ILE A 767 20.64 -22.79 -14.68
C ILE A 767 20.91 -21.45 -13.98
N VAL A 768 19.94 -20.96 -13.21
CA VAL A 768 20.09 -19.72 -12.44
C VAL A 768 20.91 -20.00 -11.18
N ASP A 769 21.90 -19.17 -10.90
CA ASP A 769 22.73 -19.29 -9.69
C ASP A 769 21.89 -19.19 -8.40
N LYS A 770 22.29 -19.96 -7.38
CA LYS A 770 21.60 -20.06 -6.07
C LYS A 770 20.15 -20.55 -6.13
N SER A 771 19.67 -21.00 -7.28
CA SER A 771 18.35 -21.62 -7.43
C SER A 771 18.35 -23.09 -6.99
N ARG A 772 17.17 -23.70 -6.94
CA ARG A 772 17.01 -25.13 -6.62
C ARG A 772 17.69 -26.06 -7.63
N ALA A 773 17.72 -25.69 -8.90
CA ALA A 773 18.41 -26.44 -9.95
C ALA A 773 19.94 -26.28 -9.93
N SER A 774 20.48 -25.27 -9.21
CA SER A 774 21.93 -25.06 -9.09
C SER A 774 22.63 -25.95 -8.05
N LEU A 775 21.87 -26.72 -7.27
CA LEU A 775 22.42 -27.64 -6.27
C LEU A 775 23.21 -28.76 -6.95
N SER A 776 24.35 -29.16 -6.36
CA SER A 776 25.32 -30.11 -6.94
C SER A 776 24.71 -31.42 -7.41
N ASP A 777 23.68 -31.89 -6.71
CA ASP A 777 23.09 -33.21 -6.89
C ASP A 777 22.13 -33.27 -8.09
N ALA A 778 21.73 -32.11 -8.65
CA ALA A 778 20.81 -32.06 -9.80
C ALA A 778 21.47 -32.49 -11.12
N ASN A 779 22.78 -32.28 -11.28
CA ASN A 779 23.57 -32.63 -12.48
C ASN A 779 22.93 -32.23 -13.83
N LEU A 780 22.18 -31.12 -13.85
CA LEU A 780 21.55 -30.56 -15.05
C LEU A 780 22.55 -29.73 -15.86
N LYS A 781 22.43 -29.77 -17.20
CA LYS A 781 23.33 -29.07 -18.12
C LYS A 781 22.56 -28.39 -19.24
N LYS A 782 23.14 -27.30 -19.77
CA LYS A 782 22.67 -26.70 -21.03
C LYS A 782 22.55 -27.78 -22.11
N GLY A 783 21.41 -27.78 -22.79
CA GLY A 783 21.12 -28.72 -23.87
C GLY A 783 20.30 -29.95 -23.46
N ASP A 784 20.16 -30.25 -22.16
CA ASP A 784 19.25 -31.31 -21.69
C ASP A 784 17.80 -31.00 -22.09
N ILE A 785 17.04 -32.04 -22.45
CA ILE A 785 15.64 -31.88 -22.91
C ILE A 785 14.71 -32.44 -21.85
N LEU A 786 13.81 -31.61 -21.30
CA LEU A 786 12.74 -32.05 -20.42
C LEU A 786 11.78 -32.93 -21.20
N VAL A 787 11.53 -34.14 -20.71
CA VAL A 787 10.62 -35.11 -21.36
C VAL A 787 9.43 -35.49 -20.48
N ALA A 788 9.51 -35.32 -19.16
CA ALA A 788 8.39 -35.57 -18.26
C ALA A 788 8.49 -34.74 -16.97
N VAL A 789 7.33 -34.38 -16.40
CA VAL A 789 7.18 -33.76 -15.07
C VAL A 789 6.25 -34.64 -14.25
N ASP A 790 6.71 -35.11 -13.10
CA ASP A 790 6.00 -36.06 -12.21
C ASP A 790 5.47 -37.29 -12.96
N GLY A 791 6.26 -37.79 -13.93
CA GLY A 791 5.92 -38.94 -14.77
C GLY A 791 4.95 -38.64 -15.92
N GLN A 792 4.38 -37.43 -16.00
CA GLN A 792 3.58 -36.99 -17.14
C GLN A 792 4.50 -36.52 -18.27
N ARG A 793 4.41 -37.17 -19.44
CA ARG A 793 5.17 -36.78 -20.63
C ARG A 793 4.76 -35.40 -21.12
N VAL A 794 5.74 -34.59 -21.49
CA VAL A 794 5.50 -33.25 -22.05
C VAL A 794 5.06 -33.33 -23.52
N ASN A 795 4.25 -32.35 -23.93
CA ASN A 795 3.78 -32.16 -25.30
C ASN A 795 4.16 -30.75 -25.73
N ASP A 796 4.77 -30.61 -26.92
CA ASP A 796 5.24 -29.34 -27.47
C ASP A 796 4.12 -28.38 -27.87
N MET A 797 2.90 -28.90 -28.06
CA MET A 797 1.69 -28.11 -28.33
C MET A 797 1.02 -27.56 -27.05
N ILE A 798 1.50 -27.94 -25.86
CA ILE A 798 1.00 -27.44 -24.58
C ILE A 798 2.06 -26.49 -24.00
N ASP A 799 1.61 -25.40 -23.36
CA ASP A 799 2.50 -24.52 -22.62
C ASP A 799 3.25 -25.32 -21.55
N ARG A 800 4.58 -25.19 -21.48
CA ARG A 800 5.41 -25.91 -20.52
C ARG A 800 4.95 -25.61 -19.09
N ASP A 801 4.55 -24.39 -18.80
CA ASP A 801 4.23 -23.96 -17.44
C ASP A 801 2.98 -24.69 -16.90
N PHE A 802 2.11 -25.23 -17.76
CA PHE A 802 1.00 -26.12 -17.40
C PHE A 802 1.45 -27.29 -16.50
N TYR A 803 2.62 -27.86 -16.79
CA TYR A 803 3.16 -28.99 -16.03
C TYR A 803 3.68 -28.59 -14.65
N PHE A 804 4.05 -27.32 -14.48
CA PHE A 804 4.62 -26.77 -13.24
C PHE A 804 3.59 -26.08 -12.35
N SER A 805 2.42 -25.72 -12.88
CA SER A 805 1.40 -25.00 -12.13
C SER A 805 0.46 -25.95 -11.37
N LYS A 806 0.33 -25.71 -10.07
CA LYS A 806 -0.47 -26.52 -9.13
C LYS A 806 -1.21 -25.59 -8.16
N PRO A 807 -2.24 -26.08 -7.42
CA PRO A 807 -2.92 -25.25 -6.42
C PRO A 807 -2.05 -24.80 -5.24
N SER A 808 -0.90 -25.44 -5.01
CA SER A 808 0.06 -25.06 -3.97
C SER A 808 1.48 -25.52 -4.33
N LEU A 809 2.49 -24.97 -3.64
CA LEU A 809 3.89 -25.30 -3.88
C LEU A 809 4.14 -26.74 -3.44
N ALA A 810 4.64 -27.57 -4.36
CA ALA A 810 4.94 -28.96 -4.09
C ALA A 810 6.09 -29.09 -3.10
N LYS A 811 6.06 -30.14 -2.27
CA LYS A 811 7.15 -30.44 -1.33
C LYS A 811 8.38 -31.01 -2.04
N GLU A 812 8.16 -31.71 -3.14
CA GLU A 812 9.15 -32.27 -4.06
C GLU A 812 8.49 -32.50 -5.42
N MET A 813 9.32 -32.62 -6.46
CA MET A 813 8.89 -32.94 -7.81
C MET A 813 9.96 -33.78 -8.53
N LYS A 814 9.52 -34.59 -9.49
CA LYS A 814 10.39 -35.40 -10.34
C LYS A 814 10.42 -34.87 -11.76
N LEU A 815 11.59 -34.51 -12.25
CA LEU A 815 11.81 -34.10 -13.62
C LEU A 815 12.58 -35.19 -14.37
N THR A 816 12.05 -35.64 -15.50
CA THR A 816 12.77 -36.57 -16.38
C THR A 816 13.35 -35.79 -17.55
N PHE A 817 14.67 -35.88 -17.72
CA PHE A 817 15.41 -35.25 -18.81
C PHE A 817 16.01 -36.28 -19.76
N LYS A 818 16.30 -35.87 -20.98
CA LYS A 818 17.02 -36.64 -21.99
C LYS A 818 18.34 -35.96 -22.35
N ARG A 819 19.45 -36.69 -22.23
CA ARG A 819 20.80 -36.29 -22.64
C ARG A 819 21.43 -37.43 -23.45
N ASP A 820 22.02 -37.11 -24.60
CA ASP A 820 22.68 -38.09 -25.49
C ASP A 820 21.82 -39.32 -25.81
N GLY A 821 20.51 -39.10 -25.98
CA GLY A 821 19.55 -40.16 -26.28
C GLY A 821 19.02 -40.94 -25.07
N LYS A 822 19.59 -40.77 -23.87
CA LYS A 822 19.21 -41.48 -22.64
C LYS A 822 18.42 -40.60 -21.70
N GLU A 823 17.39 -41.17 -21.08
CA GLU A 823 16.59 -40.50 -20.07
C GLU A 823 17.16 -40.70 -18.67
N PHE A 824 17.05 -39.69 -17.83
CA PHE A 824 17.42 -39.73 -16.42
C PHE A 824 16.46 -38.86 -15.59
N ASP A 825 16.23 -39.26 -14.35
CA ASP A 825 15.35 -38.57 -13.41
C ASP A 825 16.16 -37.66 -12.47
N VAL A 826 15.59 -36.50 -12.14
CA VAL A 826 16.10 -35.55 -11.15
C VAL A 826 14.96 -35.23 -10.18
N TRP A 827 15.21 -35.48 -8.90
CA TRP A 827 14.30 -35.10 -7.81
C TRP A 827 14.75 -33.78 -7.20
N MET A 828 13.83 -32.84 -7.02
CA MET A 828 14.13 -31.57 -6.38
C MET A 828 12.92 -30.97 -5.69
N ARG A 829 13.16 -30.00 -4.81
CA ARG A 829 12.10 -29.15 -4.25
C ARG A 829 11.97 -27.90 -5.10
N PRO A 830 10.77 -27.51 -5.54
CA PRO A 830 10.58 -26.25 -6.24
C PRO A 830 10.70 -25.05 -5.29
N GLN A 831 10.67 -23.86 -5.87
CA GLN A 831 10.64 -22.57 -5.19
C GLN A 831 9.53 -21.69 -5.77
N SER A 832 9.24 -20.56 -5.13
CA SER A 832 8.24 -19.61 -5.65
C SER A 832 8.80 -18.80 -6.83
N SER A 833 7.90 -18.31 -7.68
CA SER A 833 8.22 -17.36 -8.76
C SER A 833 8.93 -16.11 -8.27
N GLY A 834 8.58 -15.61 -7.08
CA GLY A 834 9.29 -14.50 -6.44
C GLY A 834 10.75 -14.82 -6.10
N SER A 835 11.02 -16.05 -5.65
CA SER A 835 12.39 -16.49 -5.36
C SER A 835 13.24 -16.61 -6.63
N LEU A 836 12.65 -17.13 -7.72
CA LEU A 836 13.35 -17.21 -9.02
C LEU A 836 13.70 -15.83 -9.55
N ARG A 837 12.76 -14.88 -9.55
CA ARG A 837 13.03 -13.49 -9.96
C ARG A 837 14.15 -12.86 -9.12
N ALA A 838 14.14 -13.10 -7.81
CA ALA A 838 15.22 -12.63 -6.93
C ALA A 838 16.59 -13.24 -7.29
N ASN A 839 16.65 -14.53 -7.63
CA ASN A 839 17.89 -15.17 -8.07
C ASN A 839 18.42 -14.57 -9.39
N ILE A 840 17.55 -14.32 -10.38
CA ILE A 840 17.95 -13.71 -11.67
C ILE A 840 18.47 -12.28 -11.46
N TYR A 841 17.85 -11.52 -10.55
CA TYR A 841 18.34 -10.20 -10.16
C TYR A 841 19.72 -10.31 -9.50
N ASP A 842 19.92 -11.26 -8.57
CA ASP A 842 21.21 -11.46 -7.91
C ASP A 842 22.35 -11.79 -8.89
N GLU A 843 22.07 -12.54 -9.97
CA GLU A 843 23.04 -12.78 -11.05
C GLU A 843 23.49 -11.47 -11.72
N TRP A 844 22.57 -10.55 -11.99
CA TRP A 844 22.90 -9.24 -12.56
C TRP A 844 23.78 -8.42 -11.61
N ILE A 845 23.47 -8.42 -10.31
CA ILE A 845 24.28 -7.73 -9.29
C ILE A 845 25.70 -8.32 -9.24
N TYR A 846 25.80 -9.65 -9.26
CA TYR A 846 27.08 -10.35 -9.24
C TYR A 846 27.90 -10.10 -10.52
N ALA A 847 27.25 -10.06 -11.68
CA ALA A 847 27.90 -9.71 -12.95
C ALA A 847 28.49 -8.29 -12.90
N ASN A 848 27.77 -7.33 -12.31
CA ASN A 848 28.30 -5.98 -12.10
C ASN A 848 29.49 -5.95 -11.14
N LYS A 849 29.41 -6.66 -9.99
CA LYS A 849 30.54 -6.78 -9.05
C LYS A 849 31.78 -7.34 -9.77
N THR A 850 31.62 -8.36 -10.59
CA THR A 850 32.71 -8.97 -11.38
C THR A 850 33.28 -8.01 -12.43
N LYS A 851 32.41 -7.24 -13.09
CA LYS A 851 32.83 -6.21 -14.06
C LYS A 851 33.63 -5.09 -13.40
N VAL A 852 33.22 -4.62 -12.22
CA VAL A 852 33.97 -3.62 -11.43
C VAL A 852 35.31 -4.18 -10.98
N GLU A 853 35.36 -5.41 -10.49
CA GLU A 853 36.61 -6.05 -10.07
C GLU A 853 37.61 -6.14 -11.24
N SER A 854 37.14 -6.58 -12.42
CA SER A 854 37.98 -6.72 -13.62
C SER A 854 38.44 -5.36 -14.16
N LEU A 855 37.52 -4.45 -14.48
CA LEU A 855 37.84 -3.17 -15.11
C LEU A 855 38.51 -2.19 -14.13
N GLY A 856 38.14 -2.25 -12.85
CA GLY A 856 38.73 -1.50 -11.75
C GLY A 856 40.06 -2.08 -11.24
N LYS A 857 40.55 -3.17 -11.84
CA LYS A 857 41.81 -3.86 -11.48
C LYS A 857 41.88 -4.27 -10.01
N GLY A 858 40.75 -4.65 -9.45
CA GLY A 858 40.60 -5.03 -8.05
C GLY A 858 40.82 -3.89 -7.05
N ARG A 859 40.77 -2.62 -7.46
CA ARG A 859 40.98 -1.45 -6.59
C ARG A 859 39.71 -0.78 -6.09
N ILE A 860 38.54 -1.19 -6.57
CA ILE A 860 37.26 -0.51 -6.31
C ILE A 860 36.35 -1.46 -5.52
N ALA A 861 35.85 -1.01 -4.37
CA ALA A 861 34.77 -1.68 -3.64
C ALA A 861 33.44 -1.41 -4.36
N TYR A 862 32.64 -2.43 -4.58
CA TYR A 862 31.31 -2.31 -5.18
C TYR A 862 30.25 -2.86 -4.24
N THR A 863 29.22 -2.06 -4.03
CA THR A 863 28.01 -2.47 -3.31
C THR A 863 26.79 -1.97 -4.06
N TYR A 864 25.75 -2.79 -4.07
CA TYR A 864 24.48 -2.51 -4.69
C TYR A 864 23.39 -2.67 -3.64
N MET A 865 22.45 -1.72 -3.56
CA MET A 865 21.30 -1.82 -2.66
C MET A 865 20.02 -1.87 -3.49
N LYS A 866 19.26 -2.98 -3.41
CA LYS A 866 17.99 -3.15 -4.15
C LYS A 866 16.90 -2.19 -3.67
N ASN A 867 16.94 -1.84 -2.39
CA ASN A 867 16.06 -0.90 -1.73
C ASN A 867 16.81 -0.27 -0.55
N MET A 868 16.19 0.67 0.15
CA MET A 868 16.75 1.33 1.34
C MET A 868 16.13 0.75 2.63
N GLY A 869 15.93 -0.57 2.67
CA GLY A 869 15.44 -1.29 3.83
C GLY A 869 16.55 -1.83 4.74
N GLY A 870 16.18 -2.31 5.92
CA GLY A 870 17.13 -2.81 6.93
C GLY A 870 18.01 -3.98 6.45
N ASP A 871 17.45 -4.92 5.69
CA ASP A 871 18.20 -6.07 5.15
C ASP A 871 19.28 -5.62 4.14
N GLU A 872 18.96 -4.65 3.29
CA GLU A 872 19.91 -4.08 2.32
C GLU A 872 20.95 -3.19 3.02
N LEU A 873 20.58 -2.47 4.09
CA LEU A 873 21.55 -1.77 4.95
C LEU A 873 22.53 -2.78 5.57
N GLN A 874 22.03 -3.90 6.10
CA GLN A 874 22.90 -4.95 6.64
C GLN A 874 23.83 -5.52 5.56
N ARG A 875 23.30 -5.76 4.36
CA ARG A 875 24.12 -6.22 3.21
C ARG A 875 25.20 -5.20 2.85
N PHE A 876 24.83 -3.93 2.72
CA PHE A 876 25.76 -2.82 2.50
C PHE A 876 26.89 -2.81 3.54
N MET A 877 26.55 -2.90 4.83
CA MET A 877 27.54 -2.93 5.90
C MET A 877 28.48 -4.15 5.80
N LEU A 878 27.95 -5.33 5.45
CA LEU A 878 28.78 -6.53 5.23
C LEU A 878 29.71 -6.38 4.02
N ASP A 879 29.21 -5.84 2.91
CA ASP A 879 30.02 -5.58 1.72
C ASP A 879 31.13 -4.54 2.01
N MET A 880 30.86 -3.53 2.84
CA MET A 880 31.86 -2.56 3.29
C MET A 880 32.89 -3.20 4.23
N VAL A 881 32.49 -4.06 5.16
CA VAL A 881 33.43 -4.82 6.01
C VAL A 881 34.35 -5.73 5.18
N GLU A 882 33.81 -6.38 4.15
CA GLU A 882 34.57 -7.27 3.25
C GLU A 882 35.58 -6.49 2.38
N GLN A 883 35.18 -5.34 1.85
CA GLN A 883 35.89 -4.69 0.76
C GLN A 883 36.60 -3.39 1.13
N GLU A 884 35.99 -2.54 1.98
CA GLU A 884 36.38 -1.13 2.11
C GLU A 884 37.86 -1.00 2.49
N GLN A 885 38.35 -1.77 3.46
CA GLN A 885 39.75 -1.71 3.91
C GLN A 885 40.79 -2.06 2.84
N ASN A 886 40.45 -2.94 1.90
CA ASN A 886 41.40 -3.50 0.93
C ASN A 886 41.25 -2.89 -0.46
N LYS A 887 40.42 -1.86 -0.60
CA LYS A 887 40.13 -1.17 -1.87
C LYS A 887 40.40 0.33 -1.71
N ASP A 888 40.76 0.97 -2.81
CA ASP A 888 41.19 2.37 -2.87
C ASP A 888 40.03 3.35 -3.12
N ALA A 889 38.87 2.85 -3.57
CA ALA A 889 37.69 3.65 -3.93
C ALA A 889 36.40 2.85 -3.76
N ILE A 890 35.24 3.52 -3.79
CA ILE A 890 33.92 2.93 -3.57
C ILE A 890 32.95 3.33 -4.70
N ILE A 891 32.20 2.35 -5.20
CA ILE A 891 30.97 2.57 -5.96
C ILE A 891 29.79 2.08 -5.12
N LEU A 892 28.89 2.99 -4.76
CA LEU A 892 27.55 2.66 -4.27
C LEU A 892 26.57 2.76 -5.43
N ASP A 893 25.92 1.66 -5.77
CA ASP A 893 24.96 1.61 -6.88
C ASP A 893 23.52 1.52 -6.35
N LEU A 894 22.76 2.60 -6.59
CA LEU A 894 21.35 2.75 -6.23
C LEU A 894 20.44 2.80 -7.46
N ARG A 895 20.94 2.42 -8.65
CA ARG A 895 20.08 2.30 -9.84
C ARG A 895 18.99 1.27 -9.59
N TYR A 896 17.75 1.53 -9.99
CA TYR A 896 16.59 0.66 -9.76
C TYR A 896 16.21 0.44 -8.28
N ASN A 897 16.75 1.23 -7.36
CA ASN A 897 16.46 1.11 -5.94
C ASN A 897 15.04 1.58 -5.62
N THR A 898 14.25 0.76 -4.92
CA THR A 898 12.83 1.01 -4.65
C THR A 898 12.53 1.81 -3.37
N GLY A 899 13.51 2.49 -2.78
CA GLY A 899 13.33 3.31 -1.58
C GLY A 899 13.23 2.53 -0.27
N GLY A 900 12.90 3.22 0.82
CA GLY A 900 12.94 2.69 2.19
C GLY A 900 13.09 3.82 3.21
N ASN A 901 13.99 3.68 4.19
CA ASN A 901 14.17 4.69 5.24
C ASN A 901 15.52 4.60 5.99
N VAL A 902 16.58 4.12 5.33
CA VAL A 902 17.91 3.90 5.97
C VAL A 902 19.00 4.85 5.48
N HIS A 903 18.64 5.89 4.71
CA HIS A 903 19.59 6.89 4.19
C HIS A 903 20.53 7.46 5.24
N ASP A 904 20.05 7.75 6.46
CA ASP A 904 20.87 8.30 7.54
C ASP A 904 22.03 7.38 7.92
N ASP A 905 21.77 6.08 8.08
CA ASP A 905 22.80 5.11 8.47
C ASP A 905 23.82 4.91 7.32
N VAL A 906 23.37 4.94 6.06
CA VAL A 906 24.24 4.89 4.88
C VAL A 906 25.12 6.14 4.79
N LEU A 907 24.53 7.34 4.85
CA LEU A 907 25.26 8.62 4.77
C LEU A 907 26.23 8.79 5.93
N LYS A 908 25.84 8.39 7.15
CA LYS A 908 26.70 8.39 8.33
C LYS A 908 27.91 7.49 8.15
N PHE A 909 27.74 6.30 7.56
CA PHE A 909 28.87 5.42 7.26
C PHE A 909 29.80 6.07 6.23
N LEU A 910 29.26 6.50 5.09
CA LEU A 910 30.05 7.09 3.99
C LEU A 910 30.80 8.36 4.39
N SER A 911 30.32 9.09 5.39
CA SER A 911 30.93 10.34 5.88
C SER A 911 32.13 10.14 6.81
N GLN A 912 32.43 8.91 7.24
CA GLN A 912 33.52 8.64 8.18
C GLN A 912 34.90 8.92 7.57
N ARG A 913 35.73 9.68 8.29
CA ARG A 913 37.12 10.00 7.94
C ARG A 913 38.09 9.48 9.00
N PRO A 914 39.28 8.98 8.62
CA PRO A 914 40.37 8.77 9.57
C PRO A 914 40.79 10.11 10.20
N TYR A 915 41.04 10.10 11.51
CA TYR A 915 41.45 11.29 12.27
C TYR A 915 42.76 11.08 13.05
N LEU A 916 43.19 9.84 13.24
CA LEU A 916 44.45 9.47 13.89
C LEU A 916 45.06 8.21 13.27
N GLN A 917 46.28 7.87 13.67
CA GLN A 917 46.90 6.57 13.40
C GLN A 917 47.35 5.91 14.69
N TRP A 918 47.17 4.60 14.78
CA TRP A 918 47.65 3.76 15.88
C TRP A 918 48.80 2.89 15.40
N LYS A 919 49.70 2.54 16.30
CA LYS A 919 50.78 1.58 16.05
C LYS A 919 51.05 0.77 17.30
N TYR A 920 50.94 -0.55 17.19
CA TYR A 920 51.52 -1.45 18.19
C TYR A 920 53.05 -1.46 18.06
N ARG A 921 53.79 -1.71 19.15
CA ARG A 921 55.27 -1.79 19.13
C ARG A 921 55.73 -2.82 18.08
N GLY A 922 56.46 -2.36 17.06
CA GLY A 922 56.91 -3.20 15.94
C GLY A 922 55.90 -3.40 14.79
N GLY A 923 54.66 -2.92 14.92
CA GLY A 923 53.63 -2.98 13.88
C GLY A 923 53.69 -1.81 12.87
N LYS A 924 52.79 -1.85 11.88
CA LYS A 924 52.54 -0.73 10.93
C LYS A 924 51.66 0.33 11.58
N LEU A 925 51.71 1.56 11.06
CA LEU A 925 50.70 2.57 11.37
C LEU A 925 49.38 2.15 10.72
N SER A 926 48.31 2.16 11.49
CA SER A 926 46.94 1.82 11.06
C SER A 926 46.03 3.01 11.32
N PRO A 927 45.07 3.31 10.43
CA PRO A 927 44.13 4.43 10.62
C PRO A 927 43.17 4.17 11.79
N GLN A 928 42.70 5.25 12.42
CA GLN A 928 41.59 5.27 13.36
C GLN A 928 40.59 6.36 12.91
N SER A 929 39.30 6.08 12.71
CA SER A 929 38.62 4.77 12.82
C SER A 929 39.14 3.74 11.80
N ASN A 930 38.84 2.47 12.03
CA ASN A 930 39.11 1.40 11.07
C ASN A 930 38.48 1.75 9.72
N PHE A 931 37.21 2.17 9.68
CA PHE A 931 36.54 2.59 8.45
C PHE A 931 36.79 4.07 8.14
N GLY A 932 37.09 4.39 6.88
CA GLY A 932 37.33 5.77 6.44
C GLY A 932 36.90 6.05 4.99
N PRO A 933 35.68 5.68 4.58
CA PRO A 933 35.22 5.80 3.19
C PRO A 933 35.36 7.22 2.62
N ALA A 934 35.10 8.28 3.40
CA ALA A 934 35.20 9.66 2.93
C ALA A 934 36.64 10.13 2.63
N ALA A 935 37.65 9.33 2.99
CA ALA A 935 39.04 9.58 2.58
C ALA A 935 39.39 8.98 1.21
N LYS A 936 38.45 8.26 0.58
CA LYS A 936 38.61 7.59 -0.72
C LYS A 936 37.68 8.26 -1.75
N PRO A 937 37.98 8.17 -3.05
CA PRO A 937 37.01 8.52 -4.08
C PRO A 937 35.74 7.66 -3.95
N ILE A 938 34.59 8.31 -3.92
CA ILE A 938 33.28 7.64 -3.93
C ILE A 938 32.50 8.09 -5.16
N VAL A 939 31.90 7.13 -5.86
CA VAL A 939 30.88 7.39 -6.89
C VAL A 939 29.56 6.79 -6.44
N LEU A 940 28.49 7.58 -6.57
CA LEU A 940 27.12 7.13 -6.43
C LEU A 940 26.48 6.96 -7.81
N LEU A 941 25.97 5.77 -8.11
CA LEU A 941 25.19 5.51 -9.32
C LEU A 941 23.69 5.64 -9.03
N ILE A 942 22.99 6.45 -9.83
CA ILE A 942 21.54 6.62 -9.81
C ILE A 942 20.96 6.51 -11.23
N ASN A 943 19.67 6.21 -11.35
CA ASN A 943 18.96 6.29 -12.62
C ASN A 943 17.51 6.75 -12.43
N GLU A 944 16.76 6.77 -13.53
CA GLU A 944 15.35 7.13 -13.58
C GLU A 944 14.42 6.21 -12.75
N GLN A 945 14.96 5.12 -12.18
CA GLN A 945 14.25 4.21 -11.27
C GLN A 945 14.83 4.20 -9.86
N SER A 946 15.78 5.08 -9.54
CA SER A 946 16.18 5.39 -8.16
C SER A 946 15.08 6.26 -7.55
N LEU A 947 14.36 5.73 -6.54
CA LEU A 947 13.15 6.37 -6.02
C LEU A 947 13.12 6.46 -4.50
N SER A 948 12.31 7.39 -3.99
CA SER A 948 12.07 7.62 -2.56
C SER A 948 13.37 7.80 -1.80
N ASP A 949 13.64 7.00 -0.77
CA ASP A 949 14.81 7.13 0.09
C ASP A 949 16.17 7.03 -0.64
N ALA A 950 16.20 6.48 -1.86
CA ALA A 950 17.38 6.55 -2.72
C ALA A 950 17.63 7.99 -3.22
N GLU A 951 16.57 8.76 -3.47
CA GLU A 951 16.64 10.19 -3.82
C GLU A 951 17.10 11.01 -2.62
N MET A 952 16.61 10.69 -1.40
CA MET A 952 17.14 11.26 -0.15
C MET A 952 18.63 11.03 -0.01
N THR A 953 19.06 9.79 -0.24
CA THR A 953 20.47 9.41 -0.17
C THR A 953 21.28 10.16 -1.21
N ALA A 954 20.79 10.30 -2.44
CA ALA A 954 21.47 11.04 -3.50
C ALA A 954 21.57 12.55 -3.20
N ALA A 955 20.50 13.17 -2.71
CA ALA A 955 20.48 14.57 -2.29
C ALA A 955 21.45 14.81 -1.12
N GLY A 956 21.38 13.97 -0.08
CA GLY A 956 22.28 14.03 1.07
C GLY A 956 23.74 13.78 0.71
N PHE A 957 24.02 12.83 -0.18
CA PHE A 957 25.37 12.54 -0.68
C PHE A 957 25.99 13.75 -1.38
N LYS A 958 25.19 14.47 -2.17
CA LYS A 958 25.59 15.71 -2.84
C LYS A 958 25.86 16.84 -1.85
N GLU A 959 24.95 17.06 -0.90
CA GLU A 959 25.05 18.14 0.08
C GLU A 959 26.23 17.94 1.04
N LEU A 960 26.48 16.70 1.45
CA LEU A 960 27.63 16.31 2.28
C LEU A 960 28.96 16.26 1.50
N LYS A 961 28.93 16.49 0.18
CA LYS A 961 30.10 16.50 -0.71
C LYS A 961 30.92 15.22 -0.62
N LEU A 962 30.25 14.07 -0.63
CA LEU A 962 30.88 12.77 -0.43
C LEU A 962 31.55 12.22 -1.70
N GLY A 963 31.18 12.69 -2.88
CA GLY A 963 31.75 12.23 -4.14
C GLY A 963 30.97 12.72 -5.37
N LYS A 964 31.13 12.02 -6.49
CA LYS A 964 30.42 12.32 -7.76
C LYS A 964 29.19 11.43 -7.91
N ILE A 965 28.08 12.00 -8.37
CA ILE A 965 26.90 11.25 -8.78
C ILE A 965 26.92 11.06 -10.30
N ILE A 966 26.75 9.82 -10.77
CA ILE A 966 26.79 9.47 -12.19
C ILE A 966 25.53 8.67 -12.55
N GLY A 967 24.96 8.92 -13.74
CA GLY A 967 23.84 8.15 -14.25
C GLY A 967 22.76 9.02 -14.85
N ASN A 968 21.49 8.76 -14.55
CA ASN A 968 20.35 9.57 -15.02
C ASN A 968 19.67 10.29 -13.85
N GLU A 969 18.83 11.28 -14.14
CA GLU A 969 18.01 11.94 -13.10
C GLU A 969 17.10 10.91 -12.42
N THR A 970 16.86 11.08 -11.11
CA THR A 970 16.00 10.19 -10.32
C THR A 970 14.53 10.27 -10.74
N TYR A 971 13.72 9.38 -10.17
CA TYR A 971 12.33 9.20 -10.58
C TYR A 971 11.43 10.41 -10.25
N ARG A 972 11.69 11.15 -9.16
CA ARG A 972 10.78 12.13 -8.56
C ARG A 972 9.60 11.44 -7.86
N TRP A 973 9.97 10.59 -6.91
CA TRP A 973 9.02 9.82 -6.11
C TRP A 973 9.45 9.83 -4.65
N ILE A 974 9.34 10.96 -3.95
CA ILE A 974 9.97 11.17 -2.64
C ILE A 974 9.15 12.02 -1.67
N ILE A 975 7.99 11.48 -1.29
CA ILE A 975 7.24 11.95 -0.12
C ILE A 975 7.18 10.82 0.91
N PHE A 976 7.58 11.12 2.15
CA PHE A 976 7.40 10.17 3.25
C PHE A 976 5.91 9.98 3.52
N THR A 977 5.51 8.74 3.75
CA THR A 977 4.11 8.33 3.55
C THR A 977 3.66 7.31 4.59
N THR A 978 2.36 7.39 4.91
CA THR A 978 1.62 6.45 5.75
C THR A 978 0.41 5.91 5.00
N ALA A 979 -0.51 5.22 5.68
CA ALA A 979 -1.78 4.77 5.09
C ALA A 979 -2.94 4.96 6.07
N GLY A 980 -4.13 5.23 5.53
CA GLY A 980 -5.38 5.21 6.27
C GLY A 980 -6.16 3.91 6.01
N SER A 981 -6.71 3.30 7.06
CA SER A 981 -7.55 2.09 6.95
C SER A 981 -9.05 2.42 7.02
N LEU A 982 -9.84 1.77 6.18
CA LEU A 982 -11.28 1.96 6.04
C LEU A 982 -12.07 0.88 6.78
N VAL A 983 -13.40 1.00 6.77
CA VAL A 983 -14.32 0.19 7.61
C VAL A 983 -14.24 -1.31 7.34
N ASP A 984 -13.86 -1.71 6.13
CA ASP A 984 -13.81 -3.09 5.68
C ASP A 984 -12.40 -3.67 5.58
N GLY A 985 -11.38 -2.92 6.01
CA GLY A 985 -9.96 -3.29 5.88
C GLY A 985 -9.29 -2.78 4.60
N SER A 986 -10.03 -2.15 3.67
CA SER A 986 -9.44 -1.41 2.56
C SER A 986 -8.55 -0.27 3.07
N SER A 987 -7.66 0.25 2.23
CA SER A 987 -6.76 1.33 2.62
C SER A 987 -6.45 2.29 1.48
N TYR A 988 -6.06 3.51 1.84
CA TYR A 988 -5.44 4.47 0.93
C TYR A 988 -4.04 4.82 1.42
N ARG A 989 -3.10 5.02 0.50
CA ARG A 989 -1.75 5.51 0.78
C ARG A 989 -1.77 7.04 0.85
N LEU A 990 -1.13 7.60 1.88
CA LEU A 990 -1.17 9.02 2.23
C LEU A 990 0.25 9.60 2.23
N PRO A 991 0.61 10.44 1.26
CA PRO A 991 1.85 11.22 1.25
C PRO A 991 1.69 12.41 2.21
N ALA A 992 2.36 12.34 3.36
CA ALA A 992 2.10 13.25 4.49
C ALA A 992 3.29 14.19 4.80
N TRP A 993 4.50 13.80 4.44
CA TRP A 993 5.71 14.53 4.82
C TRP A 993 6.61 14.77 3.61
N GLY A 994 6.61 16.02 3.13
CA GLY A 994 7.43 16.46 2.00
C GLY A 994 8.91 16.44 2.32
N CYS A 995 9.73 16.30 1.29
CA CYS A 995 11.18 16.46 1.41
C CYS A 995 11.66 17.68 0.62
N TYR A 996 12.44 18.51 1.29
CA TYR A 996 12.97 19.74 0.74
C TYR A 996 14.50 19.77 0.86
N THR A 997 15.13 20.27 -0.18
CA THR A 997 16.55 20.66 -0.16
C THR A 997 16.80 21.79 0.84
N LEU A 998 18.07 22.02 1.22
CA LEU A 998 18.41 23.08 2.20
C LEU A 998 18.03 24.49 1.71
N ASP A 999 17.93 24.71 0.40
CA ASP A 999 17.43 25.96 -0.20
C ASP A 999 15.91 25.97 -0.44
N GLY A 1000 15.18 24.96 0.05
CA GLY A 1000 13.72 24.93 0.11
C GLY A 1000 13.02 24.37 -1.13
N LYS A 1001 13.75 23.79 -2.10
CA LYS A 1001 13.11 23.15 -3.27
C LYS A 1001 12.56 21.78 -2.92
N ASP A 1002 11.33 21.51 -3.38
CA ASP A 1002 10.64 20.23 -3.21
C ASP A 1002 11.26 19.16 -4.11
N LEU A 1003 11.78 18.08 -3.51
CA LEU A 1003 12.38 16.98 -4.25
C LEU A 1003 11.34 16.14 -5.00
N GLU A 1004 10.06 16.14 -4.60
CA GLU A 1004 8.99 15.48 -5.37
C GLU A 1004 8.83 16.12 -6.75
N ILE A 1005 9.16 17.40 -6.89
CA ILE A 1005 9.05 18.15 -8.15
C ILE A 1005 10.38 18.17 -8.90
N GLU A 1006 11.50 18.32 -8.20
CA GLU A 1006 12.81 18.53 -8.83
C GLU A 1006 13.61 17.25 -9.08
N GLY A 1007 13.44 16.23 -8.23
CA GLY A 1007 14.30 15.04 -8.20
C GLY A 1007 15.77 15.38 -7.93
N VAL A 1008 16.66 14.43 -8.24
CA VAL A 1008 18.11 14.59 -8.08
C VAL A 1008 18.80 14.36 -9.42
N LYS A 1009 19.49 15.38 -9.90
CA LYS A 1009 20.31 15.32 -11.12
C LYS A 1009 21.71 14.81 -10.82
N PRO A 1010 22.27 13.89 -11.64
CA PRO A 1010 23.65 13.46 -11.52
C PRO A 1010 24.60 14.59 -11.89
N ASP A 1011 25.84 14.53 -11.39
CA ASP A 1011 26.92 15.43 -11.80
C ASP A 1011 27.41 15.08 -13.21
N ILE A 1012 27.31 13.80 -13.60
CA ILE A 1012 27.62 13.31 -14.95
C ILE A 1012 26.43 12.52 -15.49
N LEU A 1013 25.70 13.12 -16.44
CA LEU A 1013 24.58 12.47 -17.12
C LEU A 1013 25.07 11.39 -18.10
N VAL A 1014 24.64 10.16 -17.88
CA VAL A 1014 24.83 8.99 -18.74
C VAL A 1014 23.54 8.18 -18.74
N LYS A 1015 22.88 8.06 -19.90
CA LYS A 1015 21.68 7.24 -20.06
C LYS A 1015 22.04 5.78 -20.34
N ASN A 1016 21.25 4.84 -19.80
CA ASN A 1016 21.31 3.43 -20.15
C ASN A 1016 20.07 3.04 -20.96
N SER A 1017 20.15 3.14 -22.29
CA SER A 1017 18.99 2.93 -23.18
C SER A 1017 18.54 1.45 -23.24
N PHE A 1018 17.34 1.22 -23.78
CA PHE A 1018 16.86 -0.12 -24.14
C PHE A 1018 17.89 -0.91 -24.96
N LEU A 1019 18.52 -0.28 -25.95
CA LEU A 1019 19.50 -0.93 -26.83
C LEU A 1019 20.80 -1.30 -26.10
N ASN A 1020 21.26 -0.46 -25.16
CA ASN A 1020 22.42 -0.78 -24.34
C ASN A 1020 22.13 -2.04 -23.51
N ARG A 1021 20.97 -2.07 -22.83
CA ARG A 1021 20.52 -3.23 -22.02
C ARG A 1021 20.36 -4.49 -22.86
N LEU A 1022 19.72 -4.38 -24.03
CA LEU A 1022 19.54 -5.49 -24.96
C LEU A 1022 20.88 -6.10 -25.42
N ASN A 1023 21.93 -5.27 -25.54
CA ASN A 1023 23.27 -5.69 -25.92
C ASN A 1023 24.19 -5.98 -24.73
N ASN A 1024 23.66 -6.05 -23.49
CA ASN A 1024 24.43 -6.24 -22.24
C ASN A 1024 25.55 -5.20 -22.03
N GLN A 1025 25.33 -3.97 -22.48
CA GLN A 1025 26.21 -2.82 -22.23
C GLN A 1025 25.75 -2.05 -20.99
N ASP A 1026 26.70 -1.54 -20.21
CA ASP A 1026 26.42 -0.70 -19.04
C ASP A 1026 27.32 0.53 -19.05
N PRO A 1027 26.96 1.59 -19.80
CA PRO A 1027 27.78 2.79 -19.92
C PRO A 1027 27.84 3.60 -18.61
N GLN A 1028 26.84 3.46 -17.73
CA GLN A 1028 26.82 4.16 -16.45
C GLN A 1028 27.90 3.59 -15.52
N LEU A 1029 27.94 2.27 -15.37
CA LEU A 1029 28.95 1.58 -14.56
C LEU A 1029 30.35 1.74 -15.15
N GLU A 1030 30.49 1.63 -16.48
CA GLU A 1030 31.77 1.88 -17.17
C GLU A 1030 32.27 3.31 -16.96
N ARG A 1031 31.37 4.30 -16.99
CA ARG A 1031 31.74 5.69 -16.71
C ARG A 1031 32.17 5.86 -15.24
N ALA A 1032 31.48 5.25 -14.29
CA ALA A 1032 31.86 5.29 -12.87
C ALA A 1032 33.27 4.75 -12.62
N ILE A 1033 33.58 3.58 -13.17
CA ILE A 1033 34.90 2.95 -13.09
C ILE A 1033 35.96 3.87 -13.71
N SER A 1034 35.68 4.43 -14.89
CA SER A 1034 36.58 5.35 -15.58
C SER A 1034 36.88 6.61 -14.77
N GLU A 1035 35.87 7.22 -14.13
CA GLU A 1035 36.06 8.41 -13.29
C GLU A 1035 36.86 8.10 -12.03
N ILE A 1036 36.57 6.99 -11.34
CA ILE A 1036 37.37 6.56 -10.18
C ILE A 1036 38.83 6.31 -10.57
N LEU A 1037 39.09 5.64 -11.69
CA LEU A 1037 40.46 5.40 -12.14
C LEU A 1037 41.20 6.67 -12.55
N LYS A 1038 40.50 7.77 -12.86
CA LYS A 1038 41.12 9.09 -13.02
C LYS A 1038 41.45 9.71 -11.66
N ASP A 1039 40.56 9.61 -10.69
CA ASP A 1039 40.74 10.16 -9.34
C ASP A 1039 41.82 9.38 -8.53
N LEU A 1040 42.14 8.15 -8.93
CA LEU A 1040 43.21 7.31 -8.35
C LEU A 1040 44.60 7.48 -8.99
N LYS A 1041 44.74 8.33 -10.00
CA LYS A 1041 46.04 8.71 -10.61
C LYS A 1041 46.58 9.95 -9.94
#